data_AF-A0A7S2USL4-F1
#
_entry.id   AF-A0A7S2USL4-F1
#
_cell.length_a   1.000
_cell.length_b   1.000
_cell.length_c   1.000
_cell.angle_alpha   90.00
_cell.angle_beta   90.00
_cell.angle_gamma   90.00
#
_symmetry.space_group_name_H-M   'P 1'
#
loop_
_entity.id
_entity.type
_entity.pdbx_description
1 polymer ?
#
loop_
_entity_poly.entity_id
_entity_poly.type
_entity_poly.pdbx_seq_one_letter_code
_entity_poly.pdbx_strand_id
1 'polypeptide(L)'
;VPASTPTEEELVEIEVSVQDSVPASLEVECEATPTPVETEVVEPTIETDDANLTNAKETRVEYTNQQIPQVAIDRFMEQMRRMDESHQIEMREMEARYETQLKSLRESHAAEKKKPRNFDVVSHDKCLVQMRQLEKQFVGELKEKDDELDGVVKVKEEITANLKQLRLDLNKANAQLAKRAKDVDNARAEQGSRVQELEQQAKEKIVTVSQQQEEIQRLQVSLSSSQQEVESTNEAFTNLKSRVKEIATELKDRRHECRSFSVQVKELTDTNMTDETRMSNLQSQLTHSENAGTAKDDEIGKLDTKVECLEKELKSSNKTMLERSAVSEKTLAQYKRKAQAGVATANARVAAANQEREEAEMDASAARAASTDAIERATQAEAKYNEAEANANKGVRTMEARLQKELDTVALLQNELDGQREELVNSRTELEEAQSARQALASQMKDASVELEQAQKSNSVVAGEAREERKKNKELLDEVDTLKEELENVAMREKQNVTKQETESSSDQKDTERRGSIGDVVSDSAVRFEQDGAIRMLQNELEGANEAIRELKQALQSAIMRASSSQDGDELYARSTSGIDGGAMESVHLDGDGFPPPRNGSTSNGSGNESTPLFFALEKQAELNTARDEINRLANLLGDAESSKMEAHDAMDDMRKLMEDAEARLKRYEKLGSAAAGSHQSKSEQLLAPNNVVGNGHVGLQNNGSSSDGMVNLEYLKNIMLRYLTAKSLAEKKALVPVVSAVLCLTAEEQAQASTTVEQSGGLEGVGHALFESFGSKVYGYR
;
A
#
# COMPACT_ATOMS: atom_id res chain seq x y z
N VAL A 1 4.11 57.97 -30.45
CA VAL A 1 5.49 58.30 -30.85
C VAL A 1 6.29 58.58 -29.58
N PRO A 2 7.35 57.80 -29.27
CA PRO A 2 7.69 56.47 -29.80
C PRO A 2 6.66 55.46 -29.20
N ALA A 3 6.91 54.33 -28.51
CA ALA A 3 8.08 53.49 -28.18
C ALA A 3 7.55 52.12 -27.68
N SER A 4 8.28 51.00 -27.71
CA SER A 4 9.27 50.48 -28.67
C SER A 4 9.44 48.97 -28.38
N THR A 5 9.65 48.15 -29.41
CA THR A 5 10.03 46.72 -29.27
C THR A 5 11.49 46.57 -28.78
N PRO A 6 11.90 45.37 -28.37
CA PRO A 6 12.44 44.35 -29.29
C PRO A 6 11.69 42.99 -29.11
N THR A 7 11.79 41.89 -29.88
CA THR A 7 12.91 41.23 -30.60
C THR A 7 14.06 40.78 -29.66
N GLU A 8 14.75 39.66 -29.86
CA GLU A 8 14.73 38.66 -30.94
C GLU A 8 15.03 37.24 -30.36
N GLU A 9 15.32 36.29 -31.23
CA GLU A 9 15.51 34.84 -30.97
C GLU A 9 16.68 34.49 -30.02
N GLU A 10 16.51 33.46 -29.19
CA GLU A 10 17.54 32.41 -28.98
C GLU A 10 16.91 31.12 -28.42
N LEU A 11 16.70 30.10 -29.28
CA LEU A 11 16.28 28.76 -28.86
C LEU A 11 17.52 27.89 -28.63
N VAL A 12 17.95 27.77 -27.37
CA VAL A 12 19.03 26.86 -26.98
C VAL A 12 18.46 25.47 -26.73
N GLU A 13 18.83 24.50 -27.57
CA GLU A 13 18.67 23.09 -27.25
C GLU A 13 19.52 22.75 -26.03
N ILE A 14 18.89 22.24 -24.97
CA ILE A 14 19.59 21.70 -23.79
C ILE A 14 19.34 20.19 -23.75
N GLU A 15 20.34 19.42 -24.16
CA GLU A 15 20.39 17.98 -23.90
C GLU A 15 20.37 17.74 -22.38
N VAL A 16 19.26 17.21 -21.85
CA VAL A 16 19.17 16.81 -20.44
C VAL A 16 19.90 15.48 -20.26
N SER A 17 21.22 15.56 -20.16
CA SER A 17 22.09 14.44 -19.78
C SER A 17 21.84 14.09 -18.31
N VAL A 18 21.08 13.01 -18.07
CA VAL A 18 20.82 12.48 -16.72
C VAL A 18 22.07 11.76 -16.24
N GLN A 19 22.90 12.45 -15.44
CA GLN A 19 24.02 11.84 -14.72
C GLN A 19 23.61 11.47 -13.29
N ASP A 20 23.99 10.25 -12.87
CA ASP A 20 23.75 9.73 -11.53
C ASP A 20 24.37 10.64 -10.45
N SER A 21 23.51 11.20 -9.60
CA SER A 21 23.89 12.07 -8.48
C SER A 21 23.71 11.33 -7.15
N VAL A 22 24.66 10.43 -6.86
CA VAL A 22 24.73 9.73 -5.57
C VAL A 22 25.01 10.74 -4.44
N PRO A 23 24.17 10.84 -3.39
CA PRO A 23 24.43 11.74 -2.28
C PRO A 23 25.55 11.19 -1.39
N ALA A 24 26.68 11.90 -1.34
CA ALA A 24 27.77 11.57 -0.43
C ALA A 24 27.31 11.67 1.04
N SER A 25 27.39 10.56 1.77
CA SER A 25 27.14 10.50 3.22
C SER A 25 28.46 10.60 3.97
N LEU A 26 28.48 11.33 5.10
CA LEU A 26 29.72 11.68 5.79
C LEU A 26 30.44 10.48 6.40
N GLU A 27 31.76 10.49 6.27
CA GLU A 27 32.65 9.68 7.12
C GLU A 27 32.60 10.21 8.56
N VAL A 28 32.34 9.32 9.52
CA VAL A 28 32.57 9.55 10.96
C VAL A 28 33.32 8.32 11.48
N GLU A 29 34.50 8.56 12.05
CA GLU A 29 35.35 7.50 12.59
C GLU A 29 34.69 6.83 13.81
N CYS A 30 34.71 5.49 13.86
CA CYS A 30 34.51 4.70 15.08
C CYS A 30 35.33 3.41 15.01
N GLU A 31 35.72 2.89 16.18
CA GLU A 31 36.85 1.96 16.32
C GLU A 31 36.52 0.49 16.02
N ALA A 32 37.58 -0.28 15.78
CA ALA A 32 37.51 -1.68 15.34
C ALA A 32 37.06 -2.67 16.42
N THR A 33 36.41 -3.77 16.00
CA THR A 33 36.45 -5.08 16.69
C THR A 33 36.31 -6.23 15.68
N PRO A 34 36.81 -7.45 15.96
CA PRO A 34 37.16 -8.41 14.91
C PRO A 34 36.09 -9.47 14.54
N THR A 35 36.36 -10.14 13.43
CA THR A 35 35.61 -11.23 12.78
C THR A 35 35.38 -12.48 13.65
N PRO A 36 34.22 -13.16 13.53
CA PRO A 36 34.12 -14.60 13.77
C PRO A 36 34.70 -15.40 12.58
N VAL A 37 35.18 -16.61 12.83
CA VAL A 37 35.66 -17.55 11.79
C VAL A 37 34.75 -18.77 11.75
N GLU A 38 34.49 -19.27 10.55
CA GLU A 38 33.65 -20.44 10.26
C GLU A 38 34.25 -21.75 10.82
N THR A 39 33.41 -22.76 11.07
CA THR A 39 33.83 -24.17 10.97
C THR A 39 32.64 -25.08 10.68
N GLU A 40 32.87 -26.14 9.90
CA GLU A 40 31.82 -26.92 9.25
C GLU A 40 31.17 -28.03 10.11
N VAL A 41 29.99 -28.45 9.64
CA VAL A 41 29.24 -29.63 10.07
C VAL A 41 29.92 -30.93 9.61
N VAL A 42 30.13 -31.89 10.52
CA VAL A 42 30.18 -33.33 10.18
C VAL A 42 29.56 -34.18 11.31
N GLU A 43 28.43 -34.83 11.01
CA GLU A 43 27.92 -36.04 11.70
C GLU A 43 28.68 -37.29 11.20
N PRO A 44 28.84 -38.41 11.98
CA PRO A 44 27.68 -39.20 12.37
C PRO A 44 27.75 -40.08 13.65
N THR A 45 26.57 -40.65 13.94
CA THR A 45 26.20 -41.73 14.87
C THR A 45 26.94 -43.07 14.68
N ILE A 46 27.13 -43.87 15.75
CA ILE A 46 26.73 -45.31 15.90
C ILE A 46 27.39 -46.01 17.13
N GLU A 47 26.52 -46.43 18.06
CA GLU A 47 26.44 -47.67 18.88
C GLU A 47 27.64 -48.47 19.49
N THR A 48 27.27 -49.22 20.54
CA THR A 48 27.82 -50.51 21.06
C THR A 48 29.04 -50.57 22.03
N ASP A 49 28.72 -51.10 23.22
CA ASP A 49 29.32 -52.23 23.94
C ASP A 49 30.59 -52.15 24.82
N ASP A 50 30.38 -52.69 26.03
CA ASP A 50 31.25 -53.41 26.97
C ASP A 50 32.65 -52.90 27.41
N ALA A 51 32.68 -52.60 28.71
CA ALA A 51 33.66 -53.08 29.70
C ALA A 51 35.17 -53.03 29.39
N ASN A 52 35.89 -52.16 30.12
CA ASN A 52 37.03 -52.66 30.90
C ASN A 52 37.38 -51.87 32.17
N LEU A 53 38.26 -52.48 32.97
CA LEU A 53 38.76 -51.95 34.24
C LEU A 53 39.88 -50.91 34.04
N THR A 54 40.05 -50.07 35.07
CA THR A 54 41.32 -49.41 35.47
C THR A 54 42.11 -48.64 34.41
N ASN A 55 42.22 -47.33 34.62
CA ASN A 55 43.47 -46.77 35.15
C ASN A 55 43.26 -45.36 35.73
N ALA A 56 44.14 -44.96 36.65
CA ALA A 56 44.14 -43.60 37.19
C ALA A 56 44.86 -42.64 36.23
N LYS A 57 44.34 -41.41 36.10
CA LYS A 57 45.06 -40.24 35.57
C LYS A 57 44.40 -38.95 36.07
N GLU A 58 45.21 -37.92 36.29
CA GLU A 58 44.80 -36.67 36.92
C GLU A 58 43.97 -35.79 35.97
N THR A 59 42.72 -35.52 36.34
CA THR A 59 41.91 -34.48 35.68
C THR A 59 42.29 -33.12 36.25
N ARG A 60 43.27 -32.47 35.63
CA ARG A 60 43.68 -31.08 35.93
C ARG A 60 42.53 -30.12 35.64
N VAL A 61 41.83 -29.68 36.67
CA VAL A 61 40.80 -28.63 36.56
C VAL A 61 41.48 -27.28 36.41
N GLU A 62 41.32 -26.65 35.26
CA GLU A 62 41.78 -25.27 35.05
C GLU A 62 40.78 -24.29 35.68
N TYR A 63 41.01 -23.96 36.95
CA TYR A 63 40.27 -22.90 37.63
C TYR A 63 40.56 -21.54 36.96
N THR A 64 39.51 -20.85 36.56
CA THR A 64 39.59 -19.50 36.01
C THR A 64 40.17 -18.54 37.06
N ASN A 65 41.20 -17.80 36.65
CA ASN A 65 42.10 -17.10 37.56
C ASN A 65 41.49 -15.76 38.05
N GLN A 66 40.47 -15.84 38.91
CA GLN A 66 40.02 -14.69 39.69
C GLN A 66 41.13 -14.30 40.67
N GLN A 67 41.90 -13.29 40.31
CA GLN A 67 42.91 -12.70 41.18
C GLN A 67 42.24 -12.12 42.43
N ILE A 68 42.31 -12.85 43.55
CA ILE A 68 42.03 -12.29 44.87
C ILE A 68 42.99 -11.09 45.03
N PRO A 69 42.49 -9.86 45.26
CA PRO A 69 43.35 -8.70 45.35
C PRO A 69 44.40 -8.90 46.43
N GLN A 70 45.68 -8.70 46.12
CA GLN A 70 46.80 -8.97 47.03
C GLN A 70 46.61 -8.32 48.41
N VAL A 71 46.03 -7.11 48.43
CA VAL A 71 45.64 -6.34 49.62
C VAL A 71 44.73 -7.12 50.59
N ALA A 72 43.90 -8.04 50.11
CA ALA A 72 43.07 -8.91 50.95
C ALA A 72 43.88 -10.03 51.61
N ILE A 73 44.85 -10.61 50.90
CA ILE A 73 45.79 -11.59 51.44
C ILE A 73 46.69 -10.93 52.49
N ASP A 74 47.21 -9.74 52.19
CA ASP A 74 48.06 -8.97 53.09
C ASP A 74 47.31 -8.57 54.37
N ARG A 75 46.03 -8.17 54.27
CA ARG A 75 45.15 -7.92 55.44
C ARG A 75 44.92 -9.17 56.28
N PHE A 76 44.73 -10.34 55.65
CA PHE A 76 44.54 -11.61 56.36
C PHE A 76 45.82 -12.03 57.11
N MET A 77 46.98 -11.91 56.47
CA MET A 77 48.30 -12.15 57.07
C MET A 77 48.55 -11.22 58.27
N GLU A 78 48.23 -9.93 58.14
CA GLU A 78 48.34 -8.93 59.22
C GLU A 78 47.36 -9.22 60.37
N GLN A 79 46.15 -9.71 60.08
CA GLN A 79 45.19 -10.11 61.11
C GLN A 79 45.66 -11.35 61.88
N MET A 80 46.19 -12.36 61.20
CA MET A 80 46.82 -13.54 61.83
C MET A 80 47.97 -13.11 62.74
N ARG A 81 48.86 -12.24 62.25
CA ARG A 81 49.99 -11.72 63.01
C ARG A 81 49.57 -11.05 64.32
N ARG A 82 48.55 -10.19 64.29
CA ARG A 82 48.03 -9.51 65.49
C ARG A 82 47.41 -10.48 66.50
N MET A 83 46.80 -11.56 66.02
CA MET A 83 46.26 -12.62 66.88
C MET A 83 47.39 -13.39 67.60
N ASP A 84 48.46 -13.75 66.88
CA ASP A 84 49.63 -14.40 67.47
C ASP A 84 50.35 -13.48 68.49
N GLU A 85 50.55 -12.19 68.14
CA GLU A 85 51.16 -11.20 69.03
C GLU A 85 50.30 -10.97 70.29
N SER A 86 48.96 -10.97 70.17
CA SER A 86 48.03 -10.91 71.31
C SER A 86 48.12 -12.14 72.20
N HIS A 87 48.14 -13.35 71.62
CA HIS A 87 48.21 -14.60 72.38
C HIS A 87 49.55 -14.74 73.12
N GLN A 88 50.66 -14.25 72.54
CA GLN A 88 51.94 -14.19 73.23
C GLN A 88 51.97 -13.19 74.41
N ILE A 89 51.15 -12.13 74.38
CA ILE A 89 51.01 -11.20 75.52
C ILE A 89 50.22 -11.90 76.64
N GLU A 90 49.11 -12.55 76.32
CA GLU A 90 48.28 -13.29 77.29
C GLU A 90 49.08 -14.40 78.00
N MET A 91 49.89 -15.18 77.25
CA MET A 91 50.80 -16.16 77.83
C MET A 91 51.81 -15.55 78.81
N ARG A 92 52.45 -14.42 78.45
CA ARG A 92 53.39 -13.72 79.34
C ARG A 92 52.72 -13.13 80.59
N GLU A 93 51.48 -12.67 80.48
CA GLU A 93 50.69 -12.27 81.67
C GLU A 93 50.38 -13.46 82.57
N MET A 94 50.03 -14.62 82.00
CA MET A 94 49.76 -15.84 82.76
C MET A 94 51.00 -16.30 83.54
N GLU A 95 52.16 -16.33 82.88
CA GLU A 95 53.45 -16.64 83.49
C GLU A 95 53.81 -15.66 84.63
N ALA A 96 53.64 -14.35 84.42
CA ALA A 96 53.89 -13.34 85.44
C ALA A 96 52.95 -13.46 86.67
N ARG A 97 51.68 -13.86 86.46
CA ARG A 97 50.73 -14.15 87.55
C ARG A 97 51.19 -15.36 88.36
N TYR A 98 51.61 -16.46 87.72
CA TYR A 98 52.15 -17.63 88.42
C TYR A 98 53.46 -17.34 89.15
N GLU A 99 54.40 -16.57 88.56
CA GLU A 99 55.63 -16.18 89.26
C GLU A 99 55.31 -15.35 90.52
N THR A 100 54.34 -14.43 90.43
CA THR A 100 53.89 -13.61 91.57
C THR A 100 53.28 -14.48 92.68
N GLN A 101 52.45 -15.47 92.33
CA GLN A 101 51.89 -16.43 93.30
C GLN A 101 52.99 -17.28 93.97
N LEU A 102 53.96 -17.78 93.20
CA LEU A 102 55.11 -18.53 93.72
C LEU A 102 55.99 -17.68 94.65
N LYS A 103 56.08 -16.37 94.40
CA LYS A 103 56.78 -15.40 95.26
C LYS A 103 56.05 -15.25 96.62
N SER A 104 54.74 -15.00 96.59
CA SER A 104 53.89 -14.91 97.77
C SER A 104 53.92 -16.19 98.63
N LEU A 105 53.85 -17.37 98.00
CA LEU A 105 53.99 -18.67 98.69
C LEU A 105 55.36 -18.85 99.36
N ARG A 106 56.45 -18.43 98.71
CA ARG A 106 57.81 -18.46 99.29
C ARG A 106 57.96 -17.48 100.45
N GLU A 107 57.39 -16.29 100.34
CA GLU A 107 57.39 -15.26 101.40
C GLU A 107 56.56 -15.70 102.61
N SER A 108 55.39 -16.33 102.40
CA SER A 108 54.57 -16.94 103.45
C SER A 108 55.34 -18.02 104.23
N HIS A 109 55.93 -19.01 103.53
CA HIS A 109 56.77 -20.03 104.19
C HIS A 109 58.05 -19.48 104.84
N ALA A 110 58.57 -18.33 104.40
CA ALA A 110 59.69 -17.64 105.05
C ALA A 110 59.26 -16.91 106.33
N ALA A 111 58.04 -16.36 106.38
CA ALA A 111 57.46 -15.75 107.57
C ALA A 111 57.08 -16.79 108.63
N GLU A 112 56.53 -17.93 108.21
CA GLU A 112 56.05 -18.98 109.12
C GLU A 112 57.17 -19.63 109.95
N LYS A 113 58.39 -19.71 109.40
CA LYS A 113 59.61 -20.20 110.08
C LYS A 113 60.13 -19.30 111.22
N LYS A 114 59.44 -18.22 111.58
CA LYS A 114 59.87 -17.25 112.61
C LYS A 114 58.98 -17.14 113.85
N LYS A 115 58.10 -18.12 114.12
CA LYS A 115 57.29 -18.18 115.36
C LYS A 115 57.90 -19.13 116.40
N PRO A 116 58.49 -18.63 117.52
CA PRO A 116 58.94 -19.49 118.61
C PRO A 116 57.74 -20.05 119.39
N ARG A 117 57.66 -21.38 119.55
CA ARG A 117 56.67 -22.05 120.41
C ARG A 117 57.29 -22.30 121.79
N ASN A 118 56.96 -21.45 122.77
CA ASN A 118 57.18 -21.79 124.18
C ASN A 118 56.16 -22.86 124.59
N PHE A 119 56.63 -23.88 125.32
CA PHE A 119 55.80 -24.96 125.88
C PHE A 119 56.03 -25.00 127.39
N ASP A 120 55.06 -24.49 128.16
CA ASP A 120 54.99 -24.71 129.61
C ASP A 120 54.14 -25.95 129.90
N VAL A 121 54.65 -26.86 130.73
CA VAL A 121 54.08 -28.19 130.94
C VAL A 121 53.26 -28.23 132.24
N VAL A 122 51.97 -27.87 132.16
CA VAL A 122 50.99 -28.06 133.25
C VAL A 122 49.62 -28.46 132.67
N SER A 123 48.92 -29.40 133.35
CA SER A 123 47.54 -29.85 133.06
C SER A 123 47.32 -30.61 131.74
N HIS A 124 47.62 -31.91 131.78
CA HIS A 124 47.37 -32.86 130.68
C HIS A 124 45.90 -32.90 130.24
N ASP A 125 44.94 -32.86 131.19
CA ASP A 125 43.51 -32.94 130.88
C ASP A 125 43.00 -31.76 130.04
N LYS A 126 43.54 -30.55 130.27
CA LYS A 126 43.15 -29.36 129.51
C LYS A 126 43.64 -29.47 128.06
N CYS A 127 44.81 -30.06 127.85
CA CYS A 127 45.31 -30.44 126.53
C CYS A 127 44.44 -31.53 125.88
N LEU A 128 44.02 -32.56 126.59
CA LEU A 128 43.12 -33.60 126.05
C LEU A 128 41.72 -33.07 125.69
N VAL A 129 41.17 -32.13 126.47
CA VAL A 129 39.91 -31.44 126.13
C VAL A 129 40.10 -30.54 124.91
N GLN A 130 41.20 -29.79 124.82
CA GLN A 130 41.51 -28.98 123.64
C GLN A 130 41.78 -29.83 122.40
N MET A 131 42.46 -30.97 122.51
CA MET A 131 42.60 -31.91 121.38
C MET A 131 41.24 -32.44 120.95
N ARG A 132 40.37 -32.89 121.86
CA ARG A 132 39.02 -33.35 121.50
C ARG A 132 38.13 -32.25 120.91
N GLN A 133 38.31 -30.99 121.32
CA GLN A 133 37.64 -29.85 120.72
C GLN A 133 38.17 -29.58 119.31
N LEU A 134 39.49 -29.60 119.11
CA LEU A 134 40.13 -29.44 117.79
C LEU A 134 39.81 -30.62 116.85
N GLU A 135 39.83 -31.85 117.34
CA GLU A 135 39.38 -33.06 116.62
C GLU A 135 37.92 -32.89 116.19
N LYS A 136 37.03 -32.43 117.08
CA LYS A 136 35.63 -32.17 116.74
C LYS A 136 35.46 -31.00 115.76
N GLN A 137 36.30 -29.96 115.85
CA GLN A 137 36.31 -28.84 114.89
C GLN A 137 36.81 -29.32 113.53
N PHE A 138 37.98 -29.95 113.44
CA PHE A 138 38.49 -30.50 112.19
C PHE A 138 37.59 -31.58 111.57
N VAL A 139 36.92 -32.44 112.35
CA VAL A 139 35.93 -33.39 111.81
C VAL A 139 34.64 -32.68 111.38
N GLY A 140 34.29 -31.56 112.01
CA GLY A 140 33.21 -30.67 111.56
C GLY A 140 33.56 -29.99 110.23
N GLU A 141 34.69 -29.29 110.18
CA GLU A 141 35.24 -28.61 109.01
C GLU A 141 35.49 -29.58 107.85
N LEU A 142 36.04 -30.78 108.11
CA LEU A 142 36.19 -31.82 107.08
C LEU A 142 34.83 -32.27 106.54
N LYS A 143 33.83 -32.51 107.40
CA LYS A 143 32.49 -32.88 106.93
C LYS A 143 31.83 -31.73 106.16
N GLU A 144 31.95 -30.50 106.62
CA GLU A 144 31.46 -29.30 105.93
C GLU A 144 32.12 -29.14 104.55
N LYS A 145 33.43 -29.42 104.45
CA LYS A 145 34.17 -29.43 103.17
C LYS A 145 33.84 -30.63 102.28
N ASP A 146 33.52 -31.78 102.85
CA ASP A 146 33.01 -32.94 102.11
C ASP A 146 31.59 -32.66 101.59
N ASP A 147 30.69 -32.09 102.41
CA ASP A 147 29.33 -31.69 102.02
C ASP A 147 29.36 -30.57 100.94
N GLU A 148 30.26 -29.58 101.05
CA GLU A 148 30.56 -28.58 100.01
C GLU A 148 31.05 -29.25 98.72
N LEU A 149 32.00 -30.18 98.81
CA LEU A 149 32.59 -30.88 97.66
C LEU A 149 31.52 -31.71 96.94
N ASP A 150 30.64 -32.38 97.68
CA ASP A 150 29.50 -33.13 97.17
C ASP A 150 28.49 -32.19 96.47
N GLY A 151 28.30 -30.96 96.98
CA GLY A 151 27.55 -29.89 96.32
C GLY A 151 28.18 -29.47 94.99
N VAL A 152 29.49 -29.19 94.98
CA VAL A 152 30.25 -28.83 93.78
C VAL A 152 30.24 -29.96 92.74
N VAL A 153 30.29 -31.23 93.16
CA VAL A 153 30.16 -32.39 92.28
C VAL A 153 28.77 -32.43 91.63
N LYS A 154 27.69 -32.25 92.39
CA LYS A 154 26.30 -32.20 91.85
C LYS A 154 26.14 -31.07 90.83
N VAL A 155 26.60 -29.86 91.15
CA VAL A 155 26.56 -28.70 90.23
C VAL A 155 27.41 -28.96 88.97
N LYS A 156 28.58 -29.57 89.11
CA LYS A 156 29.42 -29.99 87.97
C LYS A 156 28.74 -31.03 87.08
N GLU A 157 28.02 -31.98 87.66
CA GLU A 157 27.25 -32.98 86.91
C GLU A 157 26.06 -32.35 86.18
N GLU A 158 25.33 -31.43 86.82
CA GLU A 158 24.25 -30.67 86.20
C GLU A 158 24.76 -29.81 85.03
N ILE A 159 25.83 -29.03 85.22
CA ILE A 159 26.49 -28.26 84.15
C ILE A 159 26.95 -29.20 83.03
N THR A 160 27.46 -30.38 83.35
CA THR A 160 27.87 -31.38 82.35
C THR A 160 26.67 -31.95 81.58
N ALA A 161 25.50 -32.10 82.21
CA ALA A 161 24.26 -32.50 81.54
C ALA A 161 23.72 -31.37 80.65
N ASN A 162 23.67 -30.13 81.16
CA ASN A 162 23.23 -28.95 80.43
C ASN A 162 24.12 -28.68 79.20
N LEU A 163 25.44 -28.82 79.31
CA LEU A 163 26.37 -28.73 78.18
C LEU A 163 26.20 -29.85 77.15
N LYS A 164 25.84 -31.08 77.56
CA LYS A 164 25.49 -32.17 76.63
C LYS A 164 24.20 -31.85 75.88
N GLN A 165 23.18 -31.33 76.57
CA GLN A 165 21.91 -30.94 75.97
C GLN A 165 22.08 -29.79 74.98
N LEU A 166 22.81 -28.73 75.36
CA LEU A 166 23.11 -27.59 74.47
C LEU A 166 23.88 -28.02 73.21
N ARG A 167 24.84 -28.95 73.33
CA ARG A 167 25.53 -29.53 72.15
C ARG A 167 24.58 -30.33 71.26
N LEU A 168 23.66 -31.08 71.84
CA LEU A 168 22.68 -31.87 71.11
C LEU A 168 21.67 -30.98 70.37
N ASP A 169 21.21 -29.88 70.98
CA ASP A 169 20.30 -28.92 70.34
C ASP A 169 21.01 -28.02 69.31
N LEU A 170 22.28 -27.64 69.55
CA LEU A 170 23.14 -27.00 68.53
C LEU A 170 23.28 -27.89 67.30
N ASN A 171 23.52 -29.20 67.48
CA ASN A 171 23.61 -30.15 66.38
C ASN A 171 22.28 -30.30 65.62
N LYS A 172 21.12 -30.27 66.31
CA LYS A 172 19.80 -30.22 65.64
C LYS A 172 19.63 -28.93 64.83
N ALA A 173 20.01 -27.77 65.38
CA ALA A 173 19.91 -26.49 64.70
C ALA A 173 20.79 -26.46 63.44
N ASN A 174 22.04 -26.93 63.54
CA ASN A 174 22.95 -27.06 62.40
C ASN A 174 22.40 -28.02 61.32
N ALA A 175 21.80 -29.14 61.71
CA ALA A 175 21.14 -30.05 60.76
C ALA A 175 19.92 -29.41 60.07
N GLN A 176 19.13 -28.60 60.78
CA GLN A 176 18.02 -27.84 60.20
C GLN A 176 18.51 -26.72 59.25
N LEU A 177 19.61 -26.04 59.58
CA LEU A 177 20.23 -25.04 58.72
C LEU A 177 20.81 -25.69 57.46
N ALA A 178 21.52 -26.81 57.58
CA ALA A 178 22.03 -27.57 56.44
C ALA A 178 20.89 -28.08 55.52
N LYS A 179 19.75 -28.51 56.10
CA LYS A 179 18.56 -28.83 55.31
C LYS A 179 18.01 -27.59 54.59
N ARG A 180 17.79 -26.48 55.30
CA ARG A 180 17.28 -25.23 54.70
C ARG A 180 18.19 -24.68 53.59
N ALA A 181 19.51 -24.78 53.74
CA ALA A 181 20.47 -24.42 52.70
C ALA A 181 20.22 -25.27 51.43
N LYS A 182 20.14 -26.60 51.57
CA LYS A 182 19.82 -27.49 50.45
C LYS A 182 18.44 -27.22 49.85
N ASP A 183 17.43 -26.96 50.68
CA ASP A 183 16.07 -26.62 50.21
C ASP A 183 16.08 -25.31 49.40
N VAL A 184 16.92 -24.32 49.77
CA VAL A 184 17.13 -23.07 49.02
C VAL A 184 17.95 -23.29 47.74
N ASP A 185 19.00 -24.11 47.77
CA ASP A 185 19.81 -24.42 46.58
C ASP A 185 18.97 -25.17 45.53
N ASN A 186 18.11 -26.10 45.96
CA ASN A 186 17.14 -26.77 45.09
C ASN A 186 16.18 -25.74 44.46
N ALA A 187 15.55 -24.88 45.27
CA ALA A 187 14.62 -23.87 44.77
C ALA A 187 15.30 -22.87 43.80
N ARG A 188 16.58 -22.55 44.03
CA ARG A 188 17.40 -21.71 43.14
C ARG A 188 17.71 -22.42 41.82
N ALA A 189 17.95 -23.73 41.85
CA ALA A 189 18.13 -24.53 40.64
C ALA A 189 16.83 -24.63 39.82
N GLU A 190 15.69 -24.92 40.47
CA GLU A 190 14.36 -24.94 39.85
C GLU A 190 14.00 -23.58 39.23
N GLN A 191 14.26 -22.47 39.95
CA GLN A 191 14.08 -21.13 39.40
C GLN A 191 15.01 -20.86 38.22
N GLY A 192 16.27 -21.30 38.28
CA GLY A 192 17.23 -21.18 37.18
C GLY A 192 16.76 -21.89 35.91
N SER A 193 16.35 -23.16 36.01
CA SER A 193 15.78 -23.92 34.89
C SER A 193 14.52 -23.27 34.32
N ARG A 194 13.63 -22.76 35.18
CA ARG A 194 12.41 -22.06 34.74
C ARG A 194 12.71 -20.73 34.03
N VAL A 195 13.75 -20.00 34.44
CA VAL A 195 14.20 -18.79 33.72
C VAL A 195 14.78 -19.17 32.36
N GLN A 196 15.58 -20.23 32.26
CA GLN A 196 16.10 -20.73 30.99
C GLN A 196 14.98 -21.19 30.03
N GLU A 197 13.96 -21.89 30.54
CA GLU A 197 12.79 -22.29 29.76
C GLU A 197 12.02 -21.06 29.21
N LEU A 198 11.79 -20.05 30.05
CA LEU A 198 11.12 -18.82 29.65
C LEU A 198 11.95 -17.98 28.66
N GLU A 199 13.28 -17.95 28.81
CA GLU A 199 14.19 -17.35 27.83
C GLU A 199 14.15 -18.08 26.49
N GLN A 200 14.09 -19.42 26.49
CA GLN A 200 13.97 -20.19 25.26
C GLN A 200 12.63 -19.93 24.57
N GLN A 201 11.52 -20.00 25.31
CA GLN A 201 10.18 -19.66 24.77
C GLN A 201 10.11 -18.21 24.25
N ALA A 202 10.85 -17.27 24.86
CA ALA A 202 10.96 -15.89 24.37
C ALA A 202 11.75 -15.82 23.06
N LYS A 203 12.90 -16.50 22.96
CA LYS A 203 13.73 -16.58 21.73
C LYS A 203 12.94 -17.21 20.57
N GLU A 204 12.24 -18.31 20.83
CA GLU A 204 11.37 -18.98 19.84
C GLU A 204 10.27 -18.03 19.34
N LYS A 205 9.58 -17.32 20.24
CA LYS A 205 8.55 -16.34 19.86
C LYS A 205 9.11 -15.15 19.08
N ILE A 206 10.30 -14.66 19.41
CA ILE A 206 10.98 -13.59 18.66
C ILE A 206 11.27 -14.06 17.22
N VAL A 207 11.72 -15.30 17.02
CA VAL A 207 11.91 -15.88 15.69
C VAL A 207 10.59 -16.00 14.93
N THR A 208 9.51 -16.47 15.56
CA THR A 208 8.19 -16.54 14.92
C THR A 208 7.66 -15.15 14.52
N VAL A 209 7.82 -14.13 15.37
CA VAL A 209 7.42 -12.75 15.05
C VAL A 209 8.26 -12.18 13.91
N SER A 210 9.57 -12.47 13.86
CA SER A 210 10.42 -12.07 12.73
C SER A 210 9.97 -12.70 11.41
N GLN A 211 9.64 -14.00 11.43
CA GLN A 211 9.13 -14.71 10.25
C GLN A 211 7.78 -14.16 9.78
N GLN A 212 6.87 -13.85 10.71
CA GLN A 212 5.59 -13.19 10.40
C GLN A 212 5.79 -11.78 9.83
N GLN A 213 6.77 -11.03 10.32
CA GLN A 213 7.09 -9.70 9.78
C GLN A 213 7.66 -9.76 8.36
N GLU A 214 8.52 -10.74 8.05
CA GLU A 214 8.97 -11.02 6.68
C GLU A 214 7.80 -11.42 5.76
N GLU A 215 6.88 -12.26 6.24
CA GLU A 215 5.70 -12.67 5.47
C GLU A 215 4.79 -11.47 5.18
N ILE A 216 4.53 -10.61 6.16
CA ILE A 216 3.79 -9.35 5.99
C ILE A 216 4.46 -8.45 4.94
N GLN A 217 5.79 -8.29 4.98
CA GLN A 217 6.52 -7.50 3.98
C GLN A 217 6.41 -8.10 2.57
N ARG A 218 6.53 -9.43 2.42
CA ARG A 218 6.34 -10.11 1.13
C ARG A 218 4.92 -9.96 0.61
N LEU A 219 3.91 -10.04 1.48
CA LEU A 219 2.50 -9.82 1.12
C LEU A 219 2.22 -8.36 0.75
N GLN A 220 2.84 -7.39 1.41
CA GLN A 220 2.76 -5.96 1.03
C GLN A 220 3.35 -5.69 -0.36
N VAL A 221 4.54 -6.26 -0.66
CA VAL A 221 5.14 -6.16 -2.00
C VAL A 221 4.25 -6.84 -3.05
N SER A 222 3.71 -8.02 -2.77
CA SER A 222 2.80 -8.72 -3.68
C SER A 222 1.48 -7.97 -3.90
N LEU A 223 0.95 -7.30 -2.87
CA LEU A 223 -0.25 -6.48 -2.98
C LEU A 223 0.00 -5.24 -3.84
N SER A 224 1.12 -4.54 -3.61
CA SER A 224 1.54 -3.38 -4.41
C SER A 224 1.74 -3.74 -5.89
N SER A 225 2.40 -4.87 -6.17
CA SER A 225 2.55 -5.39 -7.53
C SER A 225 1.19 -5.69 -8.19
N SER A 226 0.27 -6.31 -7.46
CA SER A 226 -1.08 -6.62 -7.98
C SER A 226 -1.94 -5.36 -8.17
N GLN A 227 -1.77 -4.33 -7.33
CA GLN A 227 -2.40 -3.02 -7.51
C GLN A 227 -1.88 -2.34 -8.78
N GLN A 228 -0.58 -2.34 -9.01
CA GLN A 228 0.05 -1.78 -10.22
C GLN A 228 -0.41 -2.53 -11.50
N GLU A 229 -0.56 -3.86 -11.45
CA GLU A 229 -1.14 -4.65 -12.54
C GLU A 229 -2.61 -4.28 -12.82
N VAL A 230 -3.42 -4.06 -11.77
CA VAL A 230 -4.82 -3.63 -11.91
C VAL A 230 -4.92 -2.20 -12.47
N GLU A 231 -4.04 -1.30 -12.06
CA GLU A 231 -3.97 0.06 -12.60
C GLU A 231 -3.57 0.04 -14.08
N SER A 232 -2.49 -0.65 -14.45
CA SER A 232 -2.02 -0.77 -15.84
C SER A 232 -3.05 -1.46 -16.76
N THR A 233 -3.74 -2.50 -16.28
CA THR A 233 -4.81 -3.14 -17.06
C THR A 233 -6.07 -2.29 -17.17
N ASN A 234 -6.37 -1.43 -16.19
CA ASN A 234 -7.44 -0.44 -16.27
C ASN A 234 -7.08 0.69 -17.25
N GLU A 235 -5.85 1.20 -17.25
CA GLU A 235 -5.35 2.13 -18.27
C GLU A 235 -5.48 1.54 -19.68
N ALA A 236 -4.98 0.32 -19.89
CA ALA A 236 -5.12 -0.39 -21.16
C ALA A 236 -6.60 -0.57 -21.59
N PHE A 237 -7.49 -0.84 -20.64
CA PHE A 237 -8.94 -0.89 -20.89
C PHE A 237 -9.53 0.48 -21.27
N THR A 238 -9.09 1.58 -20.63
CA THR A 238 -9.54 2.94 -21.02
C THR A 238 -9.05 3.34 -22.41
N ASN A 239 -7.81 3.00 -22.76
CA ASN A 239 -7.23 3.23 -24.09
C ASN A 239 -7.92 2.37 -25.17
N LEU A 240 -8.25 1.11 -24.87
CA LEU A 240 -9.09 0.29 -25.76
C LEU A 240 -10.49 0.91 -25.93
N LYS A 241 -11.04 1.51 -24.88
CA LYS A 241 -12.37 2.15 -24.87
C LYS A 241 -12.40 3.51 -25.59
N SER A 242 -11.30 4.25 -25.71
CA SER A 242 -11.19 5.39 -26.63
C SER A 242 -11.03 4.90 -28.07
N ARG A 243 -10.11 3.96 -28.33
CA ARG A 243 -9.88 3.36 -29.65
C ARG A 243 -11.16 2.78 -30.28
N VAL A 244 -12.01 2.12 -29.49
CA VAL A 244 -13.31 1.61 -29.95
C VAL A 244 -14.32 2.73 -30.28
N LYS A 245 -14.26 3.88 -29.59
CA LYS A 245 -15.07 5.06 -29.97
C LYS A 245 -14.57 5.67 -31.29
N GLU A 246 -13.25 5.84 -31.44
CA GLU A 246 -12.61 6.36 -32.65
C GLU A 246 -12.99 5.54 -33.88
N ILE A 247 -12.86 4.21 -33.79
CA ILE A 247 -13.27 3.28 -34.85
C ILE A 247 -14.79 3.34 -35.11
N ALA A 248 -15.61 3.55 -34.07
CA ALA A 248 -17.05 3.71 -34.25
C ALA A 248 -17.43 5.02 -34.96
N THR A 249 -16.70 6.13 -34.73
CA THR A 249 -16.83 7.36 -35.51
C THR A 249 -16.33 7.18 -36.94
N GLU A 250 -15.15 6.59 -37.14
CA GLU A 250 -14.61 6.36 -38.49
C GLU A 250 -15.55 5.47 -39.33
N LEU A 251 -16.10 4.40 -38.76
CA LEU A 251 -17.10 3.55 -39.42
C LEU A 251 -18.42 4.28 -39.70
N LYS A 252 -18.82 5.25 -38.88
CA LYS A 252 -20.01 6.09 -39.13
C LYS A 252 -19.75 7.04 -40.31
N ASP A 253 -18.54 7.58 -40.41
CA ASP A 253 -18.20 8.60 -41.39
C ASP A 253 -17.85 7.97 -42.75
N ARG A 254 -17.10 6.86 -42.79
CA ARG A 254 -16.98 5.99 -43.99
C ARG A 254 -18.36 5.52 -44.50
N ARG A 255 -19.32 5.20 -43.61
CA ARG A 255 -20.71 4.92 -44.01
C ARG A 255 -21.44 6.14 -44.58
N HIS A 256 -21.10 7.37 -44.17
CA HIS A 256 -21.64 8.58 -44.79
C HIS A 256 -21.04 8.81 -46.18
N GLU A 257 -19.73 8.64 -46.31
CA GLU A 257 -18.98 8.72 -47.57
C GLU A 257 -19.49 7.71 -48.61
N CYS A 258 -19.64 6.42 -48.26
CA CYS A 258 -20.22 5.42 -49.16
C CYS A 258 -21.66 5.74 -49.59
N ARG A 259 -22.44 6.46 -48.76
CA ARG A 259 -23.78 6.95 -49.15
C ARG A 259 -23.67 8.14 -50.12
N SER A 260 -22.70 9.03 -49.94
CA SER A 260 -22.41 10.13 -50.87
C SER A 260 -22.01 9.59 -52.25
N PHE A 261 -21.02 8.69 -52.31
CA PHE A 261 -20.64 8.03 -53.56
C PHE A 261 -21.79 7.23 -54.18
N SER A 262 -22.65 6.58 -53.37
CA SER A 262 -23.84 5.89 -53.88
C SER A 262 -24.94 6.83 -54.42
N VAL A 263 -24.88 8.14 -54.13
CA VAL A 263 -25.73 9.16 -54.77
C VAL A 263 -25.07 9.63 -56.06
N GLN A 264 -23.79 10.02 -56.02
CA GLN A 264 -23.03 10.44 -57.20
C GLN A 264 -23.01 9.38 -58.32
N VAL A 265 -22.89 8.09 -57.97
CA VAL A 265 -22.95 6.99 -58.95
C VAL A 265 -24.34 6.88 -59.61
N LYS A 266 -25.43 7.23 -58.90
CA LYS A 266 -26.77 7.29 -59.50
C LYS A 266 -26.90 8.49 -60.42
N GLU A 267 -26.48 9.67 -59.98
CA GLU A 267 -26.47 10.90 -60.79
C GLU A 267 -25.67 10.72 -62.09
N LEU A 268 -24.51 10.06 -62.02
CA LEU A 268 -23.70 9.68 -63.19
C LEU A 268 -24.35 8.59 -64.08
N THR A 269 -25.13 7.68 -63.48
CA THR A 269 -25.89 6.68 -64.25
C THR A 269 -27.06 7.33 -64.98
N ASP A 270 -27.83 8.18 -64.30
CA ASP A 270 -29.01 8.86 -64.83
C ASP A 270 -28.60 9.86 -65.94
N THR A 271 -27.52 10.61 -65.74
CA THR A 271 -26.95 11.49 -66.79
C THR A 271 -26.47 10.69 -67.99
N ASN A 272 -25.72 9.60 -67.81
CA ASN A 272 -25.33 8.71 -68.91
C ASN A 272 -26.55 8.13 -69.65
N MET A 273 -27.62 7.73 -68.96
CA MET A 273 -28.85 7.28 -69.61
C MET A 273 -29.53 8.39 -70.42
N THR A 274 -29.49 9.65 -69.97
CA THR A 274 -29.99 10.78 -70.78
C THR A 274 -29.10 11.07 -72.00
N ASP A 275 -27.78 10.94 -71.90
CA ASP A 275 -26.89 11.15 -73.05
C ASP A 275 -26.90 9.96 -74.04
N GLU A 276 -27.09 8.71 -73.59
CA GLU A 276 -27.39 7.57 -74.47
C GLU A 276 -28.70 7.78 -75.23
N THR A 277 -29.74 8.26 -74.53
CA THR A 277 -31.03 8.63 -75.15
C THR A 277 -30.85 9.76 -76.17
N ARG A 278 -30.04 10.77 -75.85
CA ARG A 278 -29.69 11.88 -76.75
C ARG A 278 -28.91 11.41 -77.97
N MET A 279 -27.94 10.51 -77.80
CA MET A 279 -27.16 9.91 -78.88
C MET A 279 -28.05 9.07 -79.80
N SER A 280 -28.96 8.26 -79.26
CA SER A 280 -29.97 7.53 -80.05
C SER A 280 -30.89 8.47 -80.84
N ASN A 281 -31.29 9.61 -80.24
CA ASN A 281 -32.07 10.63 -80.92
C ASN A 281 -31.28 11.38 -82.02
N LEU A 282 -29.98 11.62 -81.82
CA LEU A 282 -29.10 12.19 -82.85
C LEU A 282 -28.83 11.19 -83.97
N GLN A 283 -28.70 9.89 -83.67
CA GLN A 283 -28.50 8.83 -84.66
C GLN A 283 -29.77 8.56 -85.49
N SER A 284 -30.96 8.66 -84.90
CA SER A 284 -32.22 8.61 -85.65
C SER A 284 -32.45 9.87 -86.50
N GLN A 285 -32.04 11.05 -86.04
CA GLN A 285 -32.00 12.26 -86.86
C GLN A 285 -30.98 12.17 -88.01
N LEU A 286 -29.79 11.61 -87.76
CA LEU A 286 -28.75 11.42 -88.78
C LEU A 286 -29.26 10.46 -89.86
N THR A 287 -29.72 9.27 -89.48
CA THR A 287 -30.27 8.29 -90.44
C THR A 287 -31.53 8.80 -91.15
N HIS A 288 -32.37 9.62 -90.51
CA HIS A 288 -33.45 10.32 -91.21
C HIS A 288 -32.91 11.35 -92.22
N SER A 289 -31.85 12.09 -91.88
CA SER A 289 -31.18 13.03 -92.78
C SER A 289 -30.43 12.34 -93.92
N GLU A 290 -29.88 11.15 -93.71
CA GLU A 290 -29.27 10.29 -94.73
C GLU A 290 -30.34 9.75 -95.67
N ASN A 291 -31.46 9.23 -95.16
CA ASN A 291 -32.60 8.80 -95.98
C ASN A 291 -33.27 9.98 -96.74
N ALA A 292 -33.32 11.17 -96.14
CA ALA A 292 -33.74 12.41 -96.80
C ALA A 292 -32.64 13.03 -97.68
N GLY A 293 -31.41 12.52 -97.60
CA GLY A 293 -30.29 12.80 -98.49
C GLY A 293 -30.40 11.94 -99.72
N THR A 294 -30.39 10.61 -99.55
CA THR A 294 -30.57 9.65 -100.64
C THR A 294 -31.86 9.86 -101.39
N ALA A 295 -32.99 10.19 -100.75
CA ALA A 295 -34.23 10.55 -101.45
C ALA A 295 -34.09 11.82 -102.32
N LYS A 296 -33.25 12.80 -101.91
CA LYS A 296 -32.90 13.96 -102.73
C LYS A 296 -31.87 13.62 -103.79
N ASP A 297 -30.94 12.71 -103.55
CA ASP A 297 -29.98 12.24 -104.57
C ASP A 297 -30.70 11.40 -105.64
N ASP A 298 -31.76 10.70 -105.25
CA ASP A 298 -32.72 10.02 -106.13
C ASP A 298 -33.59 11.03 -106.90
N GLU A 299 -33.98 12.16 -106.28
CA GLU A 299 -34.66 13.26 -106.97
C GLU A 299 -33.70 14.02 -107.90
N ILE A 300 -32.44 14.22 -107.49
CA ILE A 300 -31.37 14.81 -108.29
C ILE A 300 -31.04 13.89 -109.46
N GLY A 301 -30.93 12.58 -109.29
CA GLY A 301 -30.76 11.63 -110.40
C GLY A 301 -31.94 11.63 -111.39
N LYS A 302 -33.17 11.78 -110.89
CA LYS A 302 -34.37 11.98 -111.72
C LYS A 302 -34.39 13.36 -112.39
N LEU A 303 -33.85 14.38 -111.73
CA LEU A 303 -33.69 15.73 -112.28
C LEU A 303 -32.50 15.83 -113.24
N ASP A 304 -31.45 15.04 -113.09
CA ASP A 304 -30.24 15.01 -113.91
C ASP A 304 -30.49 14.21 -115.18
N THR A 305 -31.16 13.06 -115.10
CA THR A 305 -31.69 12.38 -116.30
C THR A 305 -32.71 13.25 -117.02
N LYS A 306 -33.57 13.97 -116.29
CA LYS A 306 -34.49 14.96 -116.87
C LYS A 306 -33.76 16.20 -117.38
N VAL A 307 -32.64 16.62 -116.80
CA VAL A 307 -31.79 17.73 -117.28
C VAL A 307 -30.95 17.29 -118.46
N GLU A 308 -30.56 16.03 -118.60
CA GLU A 308 -29.90 15.50 -119.79
C GLU A 308 -30.90 15.39 -120.96
N CYS A 309 -32.14 14.98 -120.68
CA CYS A 309 -33.25 15.08 -121.64
C CYS A 309 -33.60 16.53 -121.98
N LEU A 310 -33.76 17.40 -120.98
CA LEU A 310 -34.01 18.82 -121.19
C LEU A 310 -32.79 19.52 -121.81
N GLU A 311 -31.56 19.05 -121.65
CA GLU A 311 -30.37 19.57 -122.34
C GLU A 311 -30.35 19.13 -123.80
N LYS A 312 -30.90 17.96 -124.14
CA LYS A 312 -31.13 17.58 -125.53
C LYS A 312 -32.22 18.48 -126.13
N GLU A 313 -33.31 18.73 -125.40
CA GLU A 313 -34.34 19.72 -125.79
C GLU A 313 -33.83 21.18 -125.77
N LEU A 314 -32.85 21.53 -124.93
CA LEU A 314 -32.30 22.88 -124.74
C LEU A 314 -31.04 23.12 -125.57
N LYS A 315 -30.41 22.09 -126.11
CA LYS A 315 -29.56 22.20 -127.32
C LYS A 315 -30.43 22.45 -128.57
N SER A 316 -31.71 22.05 -128.56
CA SER A 316 -32.71 22.55 -129.52
C SER A 316 -33.47 23.83 -129.10
N SER A 317 -33.43 24.26 -127.83
CA SER A 317 -34.23 25.39 -127.31
C SER A 317 -33.43 26.64 -126.87
N ASN A 318 -32.13 26.54 -126.54
CA ASN A 318 -31.21 27.69 -126.59
C ASN A 318 -31.09 28.23 -128.03
N LYS A 319 -31.39 27.38 -129.03
CA LYS A 319 -31.55 27.77 -130.43
C LYS A 319 -32.81 28.63 -130.67
N THR A 320 -33.81 28.56 -129.78
CA THR A 320 -35.00 29.41 -129.78
C THR A 320 -35.01 30.50 -128.70
N MET A 321 -34.09 30.45 -127.72
CA MET A 321 -33.99 31.43 -126.64
C MET A 321 -32.53 31.65 -126.19
N LEU A 322 -31.87 32.79 -126.38
CA LEU A 322 -32.23 34.07 -127.01
C LEU A 322 -33.44 34.84 -126.45
N GLU A 323 -34.13 34.30 -125.44
CA GLU A 323 -35.32 34.91 -124.85
C GLU A 323 -35.30 34.79 -123.31
N ARG A 324 -36.48 34.90 -122.67
CA ARG A 324 -36.68 35.81 -121.53
C ARG A 324 -35.95 35.42 -120.23
N SER A 325 -34.83 36.09 -119.97
CA SER A 325 -34.65 37.10 -118.89
C SER A 325 -35.14 36.83 -117.44
N ALA A 326 -35.49 35.60 -117.05
CA ALA A 326 -36.23 35.31 -115.80
C ALA A 326 -35.37 34.96 -114.56
N VAL A 327 -34.05 35.24 -114.58
CA VAL A 327 -33.10 34.76 -113.54
C VAL A 327 -32.93 35.75 -112.37
N SER A 328 -33.22 37.04 -112.56
CA SER A 328 -32.86 38.12 -111.63
C SER A 328 -33.69 38.20 -110.34
N GLU A 329 -34.88 37.60 -110.28
CA GLU A 329 -35.84 37.84 -109.19
C GLU A 329 -35.69 36.88 -108.00
N LYS A 330 -35.16 35.65 -108.21
CA LYS A 330 -35.05 34.62 -107.17
C LYS A 330 -34.01 34.93 -106.08
N THR A 331 -32.95 35.67 -106.40
CA THR A 331 -31.84 35.95 -105.46
C THR A 331 -32.24 36.93 -104.35
N LEU A 332 -33.11 37.90 -104.66
CA LEU A 332 -33.55 38.93 -103.70
C LEU A 332 -34.39 38.34 -102.55
N ALA A 333 -35.15 37.28 -102.81
CA ALA A 333 -36.01 36.62 -101.82
C ALA A 333 -35.22 35.80 -100.78
N GLN A 334 -34.10 35.18 -101.17
CA GLN A 334 -33.28 34.37 -100.27
C GLN A 334 -32.59 35.21 -99.18
N TYR A 335 -32.10 36.40 -99.52
CA TYR A 335 -31.46 37.31 -98.56
C TYR A 335 -32.39 37.73 -97.42
N LYS A 336 -33.66 38.06 -97.72
CA LYS A 336 -34.64 38.46 -96.69
C LYS A 336 -34.93 37.34 -95.69
N ARG A 337 -35.12 36.08 -96.14
CA ARG A 337 -35.29 34.94 -95.23
C ARG A 337 -34.06 34.70 -94.35
N LYS A 338 -32.85 34.80 -94.91
CA LYS A 338 -31.61 34.56 -94.16
C LYS A 338 -31.36 35.63 -93.08
N ALA A 339 -31.70 36.89 -93.36
CA ALA A 339 -31.67 37.96 -92.36
C ALA A 339 -32.70 37.76 -91.24
N GLN A 340 -33.96 37.43 -91.59
CA GLN A 340 -35.03 37.23 -90.61
C GLN A 340 -34.76 36.02 -89.68
N ALA A 341 -34.20 34.94 -90.20
CA ALA A 341 -33.75 33.79 -89.40
C ALA A 341 -32.62 34.17 -88.43
N GLY A 342 -31.68 35.03 -88.84
CA GLY A 342 -30.60 35.52 -87.97
C GLY A 342 -31.12 36.27 -86.74
N VAL A 343 -32.12 37.12 -86.91
CA VAL A 343 -32.76 37.86 -85.80
C VAL A 343 -33.49 36.92 -84.84
N ALA A 344 -34.22 35.93 -85.36
CA ALA A 344 -34.90 34.94 -84.53
C ALA A 344 -33.91 34.14 -83.65
N THR A 345 -32.79 33.68 -84.23
CA THR A 345 -31.74 32.96 -83.49
C THR A 345 -31.03 33.85 -82.46
N ALA A 346 -30.87 35.15 -82.74
CA ALA A 346 -30.31 36.09 -81.77
C ALA A 346 -31.23 36.27 -80.55
N ASN A 347 -32.53 36.49 -80.79
CA ASN A 347 -33.51 36.65 -79.70
C ASN A 347 -33.64 35.38 -78.85
N ALA A 348 -33.61 34.19 -79.46
CA ALA A 348 -33.63 32.92 -78.74
C ALA A 348 -32.42 32.74 -77.80
N ARG A 349 -31.23 33.20 -78.20
CA ARG A 349 -30.02 33.18 -77.35
C ARG A 349 -30.12 34.15 -76.17
N VAL A 350 -30.70 35.33 -76.37
CA VAL A 350 -30.94 36.30 -75.28
C VAL A 350 -31.96 35.76 -74.28
N ALA A 351 -33.01 35.07 -74.75
CA ALA A 351 -33.97 34.40 -73.86
C ALA A 351 -33.31 33.31 -73.02
N ALA A 352 -32.51 32.43 -73.64
CA ALA A 352 -31.78 31.37 -72.93
C ALA A 352 -30.79 31.93 -71.89
N ALA A 353 -29.99 32.93 -72.26
CA ALA A 353 -29.03 33.55 -71.34
C ALA A 353 -29.69 34.28 -70.15
N ASN A 354 -30.94 34.75 -70.30
CA ASN A 354 -31.71 35.29 -69.19
C ASN A 354 -32.24 34.18 -68.27
N GLN A 355 -32.68 33.03 -68.82
CA GLN A 355 -33.10 31.87 -68.03
C GLN A 355 -31.94 31.26 -67.24
N GLU A 356 -30.79 31.02 -67.90
CA GLU A 356 -29.56 30.53 -67.25
C GLU A 356 -29.12 31.44 -66.08
N ARG A 357 -29.32 32.75 -66.21
CA ARG A 357 -29.08 33.71 -65.13
C ARG A 357 -30.09 33.57 -63.98
N GLU A 358 -31.37 33.44 -64.27
CA GLU A 358 -32.43 33.35 -63.26
C GLU A 358 -32.31 32.04 -62.45
N GLU A 359 -31.95 30.93 -63.11
CA GLU A 359 -31.62 29.66 -62.49
C GLU A 359 -30.37 29.79 -61.57
N ALA A 360 -29.29 30.40 -62.06
CA ALA A 360 -28.09 30.64 -61.26
C ALA A 360 -28.32 31.61 -60.07
N GLU A 361 -29.25 32.57 -60.19
CA GLU A 361 -29.62 33.49 -59.11
C GLU A 361 -30.47 32.78 -58.03
N MET A 362 -31.30 31.79 -58.41
CA MET A 362 -31.98 30.90 -57.46
C MET A 362 -31.00 29.94 -56.76
N ASP A 363 -30.08 29.30 -57.47
CA ASP A 363 -29.08 28.40 -56.87
C ASP A 363 -28.17 29.14 -55.87
N ALA A 364 -27.74 30.37 -56.22
CA ALA A 364 -26.99 31.22 -55.31
C ALA A 364 -27.80 31.62 -54.06
N SER A 365 -29.13 31.74 -54.17
CA SER A 365 -30.03 31.99 -53.05
C SER A 365 -30.17 30.74 -52.15
N ALA A 366 -30.38 29.56 -52.75
CA ALA A 366 -30.47 28.28 -52.04
C ALA A 366 -29.17 27.94 -51.30
N ALA A 367 -28.01 28.17 -51.92
CA ALA A 367 -26.70 27.97 -51.29
C ALA A 367 -26.49 28.92 -50.10
N ARG A 368 -26.94 30.19 -50.18
CA ARG A 368 -26.90 31.13 -49.06
C ARG A 368 -27.80 30.68 -47.91
N ALA A 369 -29.03 30.27 -48.21
CA ALA A 369 -29.97 29.75 -47.22
C ALA A 369 -29.39 28.53 -46.48
N ALA A 370 -28.86 27.54 -47.22
CA ALA A 370 -28.22 26.36 -46.65
C ALA A 370 -26.98 26.70 -45.80
N SER A 371 -26.22 27.74 -46.18
CA SER A 371 -25.08 28.25 -45.40
C SER A 371 -25.52 28.88 -44.08
N THR A 372 -26.53 29.76 -44.07
CA THR A 372 -27.07 30.32 -42.83
C THR A 372 -27.65 29.24 -41.91
N ASP A 373 -28.32 28.23 -42.48
CA ASP A 373 -28.90 27.10 -41.75
C ASP A 373 -27.80 26.20 -41.13
N ALA A 374 -26.65 26.06 -41.79
CA ALA A 374 -25.48 25.39 -41.25
C ALA A 374 -24.78 26.18 -40.14
N ILE A 375 -24.68 27.50 -40.28
CA ILE A 375 -24.12 28.40 -39.25
C ILE A 375 -24.99 28.40 -37.99
N GLU A 376 -26.32 28.46 -38.11
CA GLU A 376 -27.21 28.38 -36.94
C GLU A 376 -27.11 27.00 -36.26
N ARG A 377 -27.01 25.91 -37.04
CA ARG A 377 -26.76 24.57 -36.47
C ARG A 377 -25.40 24.44 -35.79
N ALA A 378 -24.38 25.18 -36.24
CA ALA A 378 -23.08 25.24 -35.57
C ALA A 378 -23.16 26.02 -34.24
N THR A 379 -23.73 27.22 -34.21
CA THR A 379 -23.84 28.01 -32.96
C THR A 379 -24.77 27.34 -31.93
N GLN A 380 -25.83 26.65 -32.37
CA GLN A 380 -26.64 25.80 -31.50
C GLN A 380 -25.89 24.56 -30.97
N ALA A 381 -24.84 24.09 -31.64
CA ALA A 381 -23.98 23.01 -31.16
C ALA A 381 -22.93 23.53 -30.16
N GLU A 382 -22.30 24.68 -30.46
CA GLU A 382 -21.39 25.38 -29.54
C GLU A 382 -22.09 25.74 -28.22
N ALA A 383 -23.32 26.27 -28.27
CA ALA A 383 -24.09 26.59 -27.06
C ALA A 383 -24.31 25.35 -26.17
N LYS A 384 -24.63 24.19 -26.78
CA LYS A 384 -24.82 22.91 -26.06
C LYS A 384 -23.50 22.32 -25.57
N TYR A 385 -22.40 22.52 -26.30
CA TYR A 385 -21.06 22.15 -25.85
C TYR A 385 -20.67 22.97 -24.61
N ASN A 386 -20.82 24.30 -24.66
CA ASN A 386 -20.53 25.20 -23.55
C ASN A 386 -21.41 24.91 -22.31
N GLU A 387 -22.69 24.55 -22.51
CA GLU A 387 -23.56 24.09 -21.42
C GLU A 387 -23.09 22.75 -20.83
N ALA A 388 -22.69 21.79 -21.67
CA ALA A 388 -22.15 20.50 -21.21
C ALA A 388 -20.82 20.68 -20.45
N GLU A 389 -19.93 21.55 -20.92
CA GLU A 389 -18.67 21.89 -20.28
C GLU A 389 -18.89 22.61 -18.94
N ALA A 390 -19.80 23.59 -18.88
CA ALA A 390 -20.17 24.26 -17.63
C ALA A 390 -20.74 23.28 -16.59
N ASN A 391 -21.55 22.31 -17.03
CA ASN A 391 -22.06 21.25 -16.16
C ASN A 391 -20.97 20.25 -15.73
N ALA A 392 -20.03 19.90 -16.61
CA ALA A 392 -18.87 19.07 -16.27
C ALA A 392 -17.97 19.75 -15.25
N ASN A 393 -17.61 21.02 -15.47
CA ASN A 393 -16.82 21.84 -14.56
C ASN A 393 -17.50 22.06 -13.20
N LYS A 394 -18.83 22.16 -13.17
CA LYS A 394 -19.63 22.14 -11.93
C LYS A 394 -19.52 20.79 -11.21
N GLY A 395 -19.56 19.68 -11.96
CA GLY A 395 -19.34 18.33 -11.45
C GLY A 395 -17.95 18.17 -10.82
N VAL A 396 -16.90 18.57 -11.53
CA VAL A 396 -15.51 18.59 -11.04
C VAL A 396 -15.42 19.36 -9.72
N ARG A 397 -15.92 20.60 -9.65
CA ARG A 397 -15.94 21.40 -8.41
C ARG A 397 -16.66 20.73 -7.24
N THR A 398 -17.73 19.97 -7.49
CA THR A 398 -18.40 19.21 -6.43
C THR A 398 -17.62 17.96 -5.98
N MET A 399 -16.79 17.39 -6.86
CA MET A 399 -15.87 16.30 -6.50
C MET A 399 -14.63 16.83 -5.77
N GLU A 400 -14.07 17.97 -6.18
CA GLU A 400 -12.98 18.68 -5.49
C GLU A 400 -13.40 19.09 -4.07
N ALA A 401 -14.56 19.73 -3.92
CA ALA A 401 -15.10 20.12 -2.62
C ALA A 401 -15.42 18.91 -1.73
N ARG A 402 -15.75 17.76 -2.32
CA ARG A 402 -15.89 16.51 -1.57
C ARG A 402 -14.52 15.96 -1.16
N LEU A 403 -13.56 15.86 -2.08
CA LEU A 403 -12.21 15.37 -1.83
C LEU A 403 -11.53 16.18 -0.72
N GLN A 404 -11.63 17.51 -0.75
CA GLN A 404 -11.14 18.36 0.32
C GLN A 404 -11.79 18.01 1.67
N LYS A 405 -13.11 17.81 1.71
CA LYS A 405 -13.80 17.41 2.93
C LYS A 405 -13.36 16.03 3.45
N GLU A 406 -13.16 15.04 2.56
CA GLU A 406 -12.65 13.73 2.98
C GLU A 406 -11.20 13.87 3.51
N LEU A 407 -10.35 14.70 2.88
CA LEU A 407 -8.99 15.04 3.35
C LEU A 407 -9.01 15.74 4.72
N ASP A 408 -9.92 16.70 4.94
CA ASP A 408 -10.11 17.36 6.23
C ASP A 408 -10.49 16.34 7.31
N THR A 409 -11.32 15.34 7.00
CA THR A 409 -11.65 14.25 7.94
C THR A 409 -10.49 13.28 8.18
N VAL A 410 -9.64 13.01 7.18
CA VAL A 410 -8.42 12.23 7.38
C VAL A 410 -7.45 12.98 8.30
N ALA A 411 -7.30 14.30 8.14
CA ALA A 411 -6.47 15.11 9.04
C ALA A 411 -7.00 15.13 10.48
N LEU A 412 -8.32 15.16 10.67
CA LEU A 412 -8.94 15.03 12.01
C LEU A 412 -8.67 13.65 12.64
N LEU A 413 -8.88 12.57 11.89
CA LEU A 413 -8.60 11.20 12.36
C LEU A 413 -7.11 10.97 12.65
N GLN A 414 -6.22 11.62 11.90
CA GLN A 414 -4.77 11.58 12.14
C GLN A 414 -4.42 12.26 13.48
N ASN A 415 -4.98 13.43 13.75
CA ASN A 415 -4.80 14.13 15.04
C ASN A 415 -5.37 13.33 16.21
N GLU A 416 -6.53 12.67 16.04
CA GLU A 416 -7.12 11.79 17.05
C GLU A 416 -6.22 10.56 17.34
N LEU A 417 -5.67 9.94 16.29
CA LEU A 417 -4.78 8.80 16.40
C LEU A 417 -3.43 9.17 17.04
N ASP A 418 -2.89 10.35 16.76
CA ASP A 418 -1.70 10.86 17.43
C ASP A 418 -1.97 11.27 18.89
N GLY A 419 -3.17 11.77 19.22
CA GLY A 419 -3.62 11.94 20.60
C GLY A 419 -3.70 10.62 21.37
N GLN A 420 -4.30 9.58 20.78
CA GLN A 420 -4.33 8.22 21.37
C GLN A 420 -2.92 7.62 21.54
N ARG A 421 -1.96 7.96 20.68
CA ARG A 421 -0.54 7.60 20.86
C ARG A 421 0.08 8.30 22.06
N GLU A 422 -0.19 9.59 22.26
CA GLU A 422 0.28 10.34 23.42
C GLU A 422 -0.33 9.80 24.73
N GLU A 423 -1.64 9.49 24.74
CA GLU A 423 -2.30 8.80 25.87
C GLU A 423 -1.68 7.43 26.17
N LEU A 424 -1.33 6.64 25.15
CA LEU A 424 -0.65 5.35 25.33
C LEU A 424 0.79 5.50 25.84
N VAL A 425 1.52 6.55 25.44
CA VAL A 425 2.85 6.86 25.98
C VAL A 425 2.74 7.28 27.46
N ASN A 426 1.80 8.15 27.80
CA ASN A 426 1.55 8.58 29.18
C ASN A 426 1.08 7.41 30.07
N SER A 427 0.15 6.59 29.58
CA SER A 427 -0.28 5.36 30.28
C SER A 427 0.88 4.39 30.52
N ARG A 428 1.85 4.35 29.60
CA ARG A 428 3.05 3.52 29.72
C ARG A 428 4.04 4.09 30.74
N THR A 429 4.29 5.40 30.75
CA THR A 429 5.17 6.02 31.75
C THR A 429 4.58 5.91 33.16
N GLU A 430 3.26 6.10 33.33
CA GLU A 430 2.57 5.81 34.60
C GLU A 430 2.76 4.36 35.07
N LEU A 431 2.73 3.39 34.15
CA LEU A 431 2.93 1.97 34.46
C LEU A 431 4.40 1.66 34.81
N GLU A 432 5.36 2.28 34.11
CA GLU A 432 6.80 2.16 34.41
C GLU A 432 7.16 2.85 35.75
N GLU A 433 6.52 3.98 36.10
CA GLU A 433 6.60 4.62 37.42
C GLU A 433 5.96 3.75 38.52
N ALA A 434 4.75 3.24 38.31
CA ALA A 434 4.06 2.35 39.25
C ALA A 434 4.84 1.05 39.48
N GLN A 435 5.49 0.50 38.44
CA GLN A 435 6.40 -0.63 38.57
C GLN A 435 7.64 -0.28 39.39
N SER A 436 8.22 0.90 39.17
CA SER A 436 9.39 1.40 39.92
C SER A 436 9.05 1.63 41.40
N ALA A 437 7.91 2.25 41.70
CA ALA A 437 7.40 2.41 43.05
C ALA A 437 7.12 1.06 43.73
N ARG A 438 6.58 0.08 43.00
CA ARG A 438 6.36 -1.29 43.49
C ARG A 438 7.67 -2.03 43.77
N GLN A 439 8.72 -1.81 42.99
CA GLN A 439 10.07 -2.33 43.27
C GLN A 439 10.67 -1.67 44.52
N ALA A 440 10.56 -0.35 44.67
CA ALA A 440 11.03 0.38 45.85
C ALA A 440 10.32 -0.06 47.15
N LEU A 441 9.00 -0.29 47.09
CA LEU A 441 8.23 -0.85 48.20
C LEU A 441 8.61 -2.31 48.49
N ALA A 442 8.93 -3.11 47.46
CA ALA A 442 9.43 -4.47 47.64
C ALA A 442 10.82 -4.50 48.31
N SER A 443 11.73 -3.55 48.03
CA SER A 443 12.97 -3.39 48.80
C SER A 443 12.71 -2.95 50.24
N GLN A 444 11.84 -1.96 50.47
CA GLN A 444 11.48 -1.53 51.84
C GLN A 444 10.88 -2.68 52.67
N MET A 445 10.01 -3.51 52.06
CA MET A 445 9.46 -4.71 52.71
C MET A 445 10.53 -5.76 53.02
N LYS A 446 11.55 -5.90 52.17
CA LYS A 446 12.69 -6.79 52.41
C LYS A 446 13.56 -6.28 53.56
N ASP A 447 13.87 -4.99 53.56
CA ASP A 447 14.71 -4.35 54.57
C ASP A 447 14.02 -4.37 55.95
N ALA A 448 12.72 -4.03 56.00
CA ALA A 448 11.89 -4.17 57.20
C ALA A 448 11.78 -5.63 57.69
N SER A 449 11.82 -6.62 56.77
CA SER A 449 11.88 -8.03 57.17
C SER A 449 13.24 -8.42 57.77
N VAL A 450 14.34 -7.80 57.34
CA VAL A 450 15.68 -7.99 57.93
C VAL A 450 15.75 -7.32 59.30
N GLU A 451 15.24 -6.09 59.44
CA GLU A 451 15.10 -5.42 60.73
C GLU A 451 14.23 -6.22 61.70
N LEU A 452 13.12 -6.80 61.24
CA LEU A 452 12.27 -7.66 62.05
C LEU A 452 13.00 -8.95 62.49
N GLU A 453 13.78 -9.58 61.60
CA GLU A 453 14.59 -10.75 61.97
C GLU A 453 15.69 -10.37 62.98
N GLN A 454 16.31 -9.19 62.84
CA GLN A 454 17.30 -8.66 63.77
C GLN A 454 16.67 -8.29 65.13
N ALA A 455 15.47 -7.74 65.14
CA ALA A 455 14.68 -7.47 66.35
C ALA A 455 14.20 -8.76 67.03
N GLN A 456 13.85 -9.81 66.28
CA GLN A 456 13.56 -11.13 66.84
C GLN A 456 14.82 -11.76 67.46
N LYS A 457 15.99 -11.61 66.83
CA LYS A 457 17.28 -12.04 67.40
C LYS A 457 17.60 -11.30 68.69
N SER A 458 17.56 -9.97 68.73
CA SER A 458 17.84 -9.19 69.95
C SER A 458 16.83 -9.47 71.06
N ASN A 459 15.54 -9.59 70.74
CA ASN A 459 14.50 -9.98 71.71
C ASN A 459 14.71 -11.43 72.23
N SER A 460 15.26 -12.33 71.41
CA SER A 460 15.64 -13.68 71.88
C SER A 460 16.85 -13.66 72.84
N VAL A 461 17.78 -12.72 72.67
CA VAL A 461 18.90 -12.49 73.61
C VAL A 461 18.37 -11.90 74.93
N VAL A 462 17.56 -10.84 74.87
CA VAL A 462 16.94 -10.22 76.06
C VAL A 462 16.03 -11.21 76.80
N ALA A 463 15.30 -12.08 76.09
CA ALA A 463 14.53 -13.16 76.70
C ALA A 463 15.40 -14.27 77.31
N GLY A 464 16.65 -14.43 76.87
CA GLY A 464 17.68 -15.26 77.51
C GLY A 464 18.23 -14.61 78.77
N GLU A 465 18.63 -13.34 78.68
CA GLU A 465 19.12 -12.53 79.80
C GLU A 465 18.07 -12.45 80.91
N ALA A 466 16.80 -12.19 80.58
CA ALA A 466 15.69 -12.20 81.54
C ALA A 466 15.37 -13.59 82.12
N ARG A 467 15.81 -14.70 81.49
CA ARG A 467 15.76 -16.04 82.10
C ARG A 467 16.92 -16.25 83.07
N GLU A 468 18.12 -15.81 82.73
CA GLU A 468 19.28 -15.83 83.63
C GLU A 468 19.08 -14.91 84.84
N GLU A 469 18.49 -13.73 84.68
CA GLU A 469 18.08 -12.88 85.81
C GLU A 469 16.98 -13.53 86.65
N ARG A 470 16.01 -14.23 86.04
CA ARG A 470 15.02 -15.00 86.82
C ARG A 470 15.64 -16.20 87.53
N LYS A 471 16.66 -16.83 86.94
CA LYS A 471 17.44 -17.90 87.58
C LYS A 471 18.20 -17.36 88.78
N LYS A 472 18.95 -16.26 88.63
CA LYS A 472 19.65 -15.56 89.71
C LYS A 472 18.71 -15.03 90.79
N ASN A 473 17.57 -14.43 90.42
CA ASN A 473 16.56 -14.00 91.41
C ASN A 473 15.91 -15.19 92.12
N LYS A 474 15.78 -16.36 91.47
CA LYS A 474 15.36 -17.59 92.16
C LYS A 474 16.46 -18.09 93.08
N GLU A 475 17.72 -18.14 92.64
CA GLU A 475 18.86 -18.54 93.47
C GLU A 475 19.01 -17.63 94.69
N LEU A 476 18.82 -16.31 94.53
CA LEU A 476 18.79 -15.33 95.62
C LEU A 476 17.53 -15.46 96.50
N LEU A 477 16.38 -15.89 95.97
CA LEU A 477 15.19 -16.19 96.76
C LEU A 477 15.35 -17.47 97.57
N ASP A 478 15.89 -18.52 96.94
CA ASP A 478 16.25 -19.78 97.59
C ASP A 478 17.32 -19.53 98.66
N GLU A 479 18.33 -18.68 98.40
CA GLU A 479 19.35 -18.25 99.37
C GLU A 479 18.75 -17.41 100.50
N VAL A 480 17.87 -16.45 100.20
CA VAL A 480 17.13 -15.67 101.21
C VAL A 480 16.21 -16.55 102.05
N ASP A 481 15.61 -17.59 101.47
CA ASP A 481 14.78 -18.54 102.21
C ASP A 481 15.63 -19.52 103.03
N THR A 482 16.82 -19.93 102.59
CA THR A 482 17.79 -20.63 103.47
C THR A 482 18.33 -19.72 104.57
N LEU A 483 18.57 -18.44 104.31
CA LEU A 483 18.98 -17.47 105.34
C LEU A 483 17.85 -17.16 106.32
N LYS A 484 16.57 -17.19 105.88
CA LYS A 484 15.41 -17.18 106.78
C LYS A 484 15.32 -18.47 107.59
N GLU A 485 15.53 -19.63 106.97
CA GLU A 485 15.47 -20.93 107.66
C GLU A 485 16.64 -21.06 108.65
N GLU A 486 17.82 -20.51 108.36
CA GLU A 486 18.92 -20.37 109.31
C GLU A 486 18.60 -19.36 110.42
N LEU A 487 18.04 -18.19 110.10
CA LEU A 487 17.60 -17.20 111.09
C LEU A 487 16.49 -17.76 111.98
N GLU A 488 15.59 -18.59 111.44
CA GLU A 488 14.53 -19.29 112.15
C GLU A 488 15.10 -20.45 112.97
N ASN A 489 16.09 -21.20 112.48
CA ASN A 489 16.82 -22.21 113.27
C ASN A 489 17.67 -21.59 114.39
N VAL A 490 18.19 -20.38 114.22
CA VAL A 490 18.83 -19.59 115.28
C VAL A 490 17.78 -19.08 116.27
N ALA A 491 16.68 -18.49 115.80
CA ALA A 491 15.58 -18.02 116.65
C ALA A 491 14.90 -19.16 117.43
N MET A 492 14.79 -20.36 116.84
CA MET A 492 14.27 -21.57 117.49
C MET A 492 15.27 -22.19 118.47
N ARG A 493 16.57 -21.89 118.35
CA ARG A 493 17.57 -22.18 119.39
C ARG A 493 17.56 -21.15 120.52
N GLU A 494 17.14 -19.90 120.28
CA GLU A 494 17.02 -18.87 121.32
C GLU A 494 15.62 -18.80 122.00
N LYS A 495 14.55 -19.32 121.38
CA LYS A 495 13.17 -19.22 121.89
C LYS A 495 12.56 -20.52 122.41
N GLN A 496 13.34 -21.36 123.09
CA GLN A 496 12.81 -22.44 123.93
C GLN A 496 12.47 -21.96 125.37
N ASN A 497 11.83 -20.79 125.51
CA ASN A 497 11.26 -20.30 126.78
C ASN A 497 10.17 -19.23 126.55
N VAL A 498 9.05 -19.34 127.29
CA VAL A 498 8.02 -18.28 127.57
C VAL A 498 7.40 -17.59 126.33
N THR A 499 6.36 -18.12 125.67
CA THR A 499 4.90 -18.16 125.99
C THR A 499 4.07 -16.85 125.90
N LYS A 500 3.14 -16.85 124.92
CA LYS A 500 1.71 -16.44 124.97
C LYS A 500 1.29 -14.94 124.98
N GLN A 501 0.03 -14.74 124.53
CA GLN A 501 -0.85 -13.55 124.61
C GLN A 501 -0.42 -12.34 123.74
N GLU A 502 -1.30 -11.49 123.19
CA GLU A 502 -2.77 -11.54 122.89
C GLU A 502 -3.16 -10.34 121.99
N THR A 503 -4.25 -10.43 121.21
CA THR A 503 -5.08 -9.28 120.70
C THR A 503 -4.38 -8.19 119.83
N GLU A 504 -5.03 -7.19 119.23
CA GLU A 504 -6.29 -7.09 118.44
C GLU A 504 -6.19 -5.87 117.49
N SER A 505 -7.21 -5.70 116.63
CA SER A 505 -7.72 -4.40 116.13
C SER A 505 -6.79 -3.40 115.40
N SER A 506 -7.00 -3.36 114.07
CA SER A 506 -7.52 -2.18 113.33
C SER A 506 -6.62 -1.00 112.94
N SER A 507 -6.97 -0.46 111.75
CA SER A 507 -6.87 0.97 111.37
C SER A 507 -5.44 1.48 111.10
N ASP A 508 -5.23 2.48 110.24
CA ASP A 508 -6.11 3.15 109.26
C ASP A 508 -5.22 3.73 108.14
N GLN A 509 -5.82 4.36 107.10
CA GLN A 509 -5.23 5.51 106.37
C GLN A 509 -3.79 5.34 105.77
N LYS A 510 -3.51 5.52 104.47
CA LYS A 510 -3.72 6.72 103.61
C LYS A 510 -2.77 6.58 102.37
N ASP A 511 -2.79 7.36 101.30
CA ASP A 511 -3.58 8.56 100.98
C ASP A 511 -3.79 8.76 99.45
N THR A 512 -4.72 9.66 99.12
CA THR A 512 -4.78 10.59 97.95
C THR A 512 -3.93 10.33 96.67
N GLU A 513 -4.56 10.18 95.49
CA GLU A 513 -4.71 11.24 94.44
C GLU A 513 -3.68 11.11 93.27
N ARG A 514 -3.82 11.74 92.07
CA ARG A 514 -4.83 12.68 91.53
C ARG A 514 -4.98 12.57 89.99
N ARG A 515 -5.94 13.34 89.45
CA ARG A 515 -6.06 13.97 88.10
C ARG A 515 -4.82 13.88 87.17
N GLY A 516 -4.93 13.73 85.85
CA GLY A 516 -6.11 13.86 84.97
C GLY A 516 -6.15 15.20 84.19
N SER A 517 -6.15 15.12 82.85
CA SER A 517 -6.33 16.20 81.86
C SER A 517 -6.86 15.52 80.58
N ILE A 518 -8.09 15.76 80.09
CA ILE A 518 -8.60 16.92 79.34
C ILE A 518 -8.01 16.99 77.92
N GLY A 519 -8.88 17.10 76.91
CA GLY A 519 -8.63 16.81 75.49
C GLY A 519 -9.34 15.51 75.11
N ASP A 520 -10.61 15.46 74.71
CA ASP A 520 -11.41 16.41 73.93
C ASP A 520 -10.84 16.71 72.53
N VAL A 521 -11.37 16.00 71.53
CA VAL A 521 -12.03 16.57 70.34
C VAL A 521 -12.81 15.45 69.66
N VAL A 522 -14.12 15.65 69.48
CA VAL A 522 -14.92 14.87 68.51
C VAL A 522 -14.74 15.53 67.15
N SER A 523 -14.17 14.81 66.19
CA SER A 523 -14.10 15.26 64.78
C SER A 523 -14.14 14.08 63.83
N ASP A 524 -15.38 13.66 63.60
CA ASP A 524 -15.94 13.29 62.29
C ASP A 524 -14.96 13.40 61.10
N SER A 525 -14.51 12.24 60.62
CA SER A 525 -13.61 12.11 59.46
C SER A 525 -13.89 10.83 58.66
N ALA A 526 -15.14 10.36 58.68
CA ALA A 526 -15.58 9.18 57.92
C ALA A 526 -16.15 9.55 56.52
N VAL A 527 -16.36 10.84 56.23
CA VAL A 527 -16.98 11.32 54.98
C VAL A 527 -16.01 12.22 54.21
N ARG A 528 -15.06 11.60 53.49
CA ARG A 528 -14.27 12.29 52.44
C ARG A 528 -14.03 11.48 51.17
N PHE A 529 -14.04 10.14 51.23
CA PHE A 529 -13.78 9.32 50.03
C PHE A 529 -14.92 9.35 48.99
N GLU A 530 -16.16 9.65 49.40
CA GLU A 530 -17.27 9.91 48.47
C GLU A 530 -17.26 11.34 47.93
N GLN A 531 -16.66 12.30 48.64
CA GLN A 531 -16.61 13.70 48.22
C GLN A 531 -15.63 13.90 47.06
N ASP A 532 -14.47 13.25 47.07
CA ASP A 532 -13.54 13.29 45.92
C ASP A 532 -14.13 12.57 44.70
N GLY A 533 -14.91 11.50 44.90
CA GLY A 533 -15.71 10.87 43.83
C GLY A 533 -16.74 11.82 43.23
N ALA A 534 -17.50 12.53 44.07
CA ALA A 534 -18.46 13.54 43.62
C ALA A 534 -17.79 14.75 42.93
N ILE A 535 -16.64 15.22 43.44
CA ILE A 535 -15.84 16.28 42.82
C ILE A 535 -15.33 15.84 41.46
N ARG A 536 -14.83 14.61 41.32
CA ARG A 536 -14.33 14.08 40.04
C ARG A 536 -15.45 13.89 39.02
N MET A 537 -16.64 13.43 39.45
CA MET A 537 -17.83 13.41 38.58
C MET A 537 -18.24 14.82 38.15
N LEU A 538 -18.28 15.79 39.06
CA LEU A 538 -18.58 17.19 38.74
C LEU A 538 -17.51 17.85 37.85
N GLN A 539 -16.24 17.43 37.95
CA GLN A 539 -15.16 17.88 37.07
C GLN A 539 -15.34 17.33 35.65
N ASN A 540 -15.56 16.01 35.50
CA ASN A 540 -15.85 15.40 34.20
C ASN A 540 -17.14 15.97 33.56
N GLU A 541 -18.17 16.26 34.37
CA GLU A 541 -19.43 16.85 33.91
C GLU A 541 -19.27 18.35 33.54
N LEU A 542 -18.43 19.10 34.25
CA LEU A 542 -17.99 20.44 33.84
C LEU A 542 -17.14 20.42 32.57
N GLU A 543 -16.28 19.42 32.39
CA GLU A 543 -15.45 19.27 31.21
C GLU A 543 -16.30 18.95 29.97
N GLY A 544 -17.21 17.97 30.08
CA GLY A 544 -18.21 17.68 29.04
C GLY A 544 -19.15 18.86 28.74
N ALA A 545 -19.54 19.64 29.76
CA ALA A 545 -20.31 20.86 29.55
C ALA A 545 -19.49 21.96 28.84
N ASN A 546 -18.20 22.09 29.13
CA ASN A 546 -17.30 23.01 28.43
C ASN A 546 -17.03 22.55 26.98
N GLU A 547 -16.98 21.24 26.72
CA GLU A 547 -16.90 20.64 25.40
C GLU A 547 -18.15 20.95 24.58
N ALA A 548 -19.35 20.68 25.12
CA ALA A 548 -20.62 21.04 24.49
C ALA A 548 -20.76 22.56 24.24
N ILE A 549 -20.22 23.41 25.12
CA ILE A 549 -20.15 24.87 24.90
C ILE A 549 -19.16 25.23 23.78
N ARG A 550 -18.09 24.45 23.58
CA ARG A 550 -17.12 24.61 22.48
C ARG A 550 -17.74 24.22 21.15
N GLU A 551 -18.38 23.05 21.07
CA GLU A 551 -19.18 22.60 19.93
C GLU A 551 -20.26 23.62 19.57
N LEU A 552 -21.04 24.08 20.56
CA LEU A 552 -22.11 25.06 20.33
C LEU A 552 -21.57 26.38 19.79
N LYS A 553 -20.41 26.86 20.28
CA LYS A 553 -19.73 28.05 19.74
C LYS A 553 -19.26 27.82 18.31
N GLN A 554 -18.68 26.66 18.00
CA GLN A 554 -18.17 26.32 16.67
C GLN A 554 -19.31 26.13 15.65
N ALA A 555 -20.43 25.56 16.08
CA ALA A 555 -21.67 25.47 15.30
C ALA A 555 -22.30 26.86 15.08
N LEU A 556 -22.35 27.71 16.11
CA LEU A 556 -22.83 29.09 15.98
C LEU A 556 -21.94 29.92 15.05
N GLN A 557 -20.63 29.81 15.17
CA GLN A 557 -19.66 30.48 14.30
C GLN A 557 -19.77 29.98 12.85
N SER A 558 -19.98 28.68 12.65
CA SER A 558 -20.26 28.09 11.33
C SER A 558 -21.60 28.58 10.74
N ALA A 559 -22.63 28.75 11.57
CA ALA A 559 -23.92 29.30 11.17
C ALA A 559 -23.82 30.79 10.82
N ILE A 560 -23.05 31.57 11.58
CA ILE A 560 -22.75 32.98 11.31
C ILE A 560 -21.98 33.10 9.99
N MET A 561 -20.91 32.33 9.78
CA MET A 561 -20.14 32.33 8.53
C MET A 561 -21.03 32.00 7.32
N ARG A 562 -21.93 31.02 7.44
CA ARG A 562 -22.92 30.69 6.40
C ARG A 562 -23.92 31.84 6.16
N ALA A 563 -24.42 32.47 7.22
CA ALA A 563 -25.33 33.61 7.11
C ALA A 563 -24.64 34.81 6.42
N SER A 564 -23.44 35.20 6.87
CA SER A 564 -22.65 36.28 6.27
C SER A 564 -22.34 36.01 4.79
N SER A 565 -21.99 34.78 4.41
CA SER A 565 -21.77 34.42 3.00
C SER A 565 -23.05 34.36 2.14
N SER A 566 -24.23 34.57 2.73
CA SER A 566 -25.53 34.51 2.03
C SER A 566 -26.25 35.86 1.88
N GLN A 567 -25.62 36.97 2.28
CA GLN A 567 -26.28 38.28 2.38
C GLN A 567 -25.72 39.38 1.44
N ASP A 568 -24.69 39.10 0.65
CA ASP A 568 -23.99 40.07 -0.23
C ASP A 568 -24.28 39.88 -1.75
N GLY A 569 -25.48 39.41 -2.14
CA GLY A 569 -25.65 38.92 -3.53
C GLY A 569 -27.03 38.79 -4.17
N ASP A 570 -28.06 39.56 -3.81
CA ASP A 570 -29.28 39.66 -4.65
C ASP A 570 -30.12 40.96 -4.48
N GLU A 571 -29.59 42.11 -4.91
CA GLU A 571 -30.43 43.32 -5.13
C GLU A 571 -29.86 44.25 -6.21
N LEU A 572 -29.91 43.86 -7.49
CA LEU A 572 -29.96 44.79 -8.65
C LEU A 572 -30.11 44.04 -10.00
N TYR A 573 -31.33 43.74 -10.44
CA TYR A 573 -31.76 43.91 -11.85
C TYR A 573 -33.27 43.72 -12.00
N ALA A 574 -34.01 44.83 -12.00
CA ALA A 574 -35.41 44.84 -12.42
C ALA A 574 -35.76 46.12 -13.19
N ARG A 575 -36.55 45.95 -14.26
CA ARG A 575 -37.48 46.93 -14.82
C ARG A 575 -36.89 48.20 -15.47
N SER A 576 -36.72 48.14 -16.79
CA SER A 576 -36.97 49.26 -17.71
C SER A 576 -37.24 48.77 -19.14
N THR A 577 -38.50 48.42 -19.43
CA THR A 577 -38.99 48.06 -20.77
C THR A 577 -40.15 48.96 -21.18
N SER A 578 -39.82 50.04 -21.87
CA SER A 578 -40.70 50.95 -22.61
C SER A 578 -39.82 51.71 -23.62
N GLY A 579 -40.02 51.70 -24.94
CA GLY A 579 -41.17 51.26 -25.74
C GLY A 579 -41.85 52.47 -26.40
N ILE A 580 -41.92 52.50 -27.74
CA ILE A 580 -42.71 53.41 -28.61
C ILE A 580 -42.51 52.96 -30.09
N ASP A 581 -43.60 53.03 -30.87
CA ASP A 581 -43.82 53.11 -32.34
C ASP A 581 -42.72 52.75 -33.39
N GLY A 582 -43.07 52.35 -34.62
CA GLY A 582 -44.40 52.11 -35.23
C GLY A 582 -44.51 52.54 -36.71
N GLY A 583 -45.35 51.87 -37.51
CA GLY A 583 -45.55 52.11 -38.96
C GLY A 583 -44.74 51.15 -39.86
N ALA A 584 -45.26 50.24 -40.68
CA ALA A 584 -46.60 49.95 -41.22
C ALA A 584 -47.07 50.80 -42.42
N MET A 585 -46.88 50.28 -43.65
CA MET A 585 -47.80 50.26 -44.82
C MET A 585 -47.05 49.79 -46.10
N GLU A 586 -47.65 49.51 -47.26
CA GLU A 586 -48.82 48.68 -47.63
C GLU A 586 -49.11 48.80 -49.15
N SER A 587 -49.28 47.66 -49.85
CA SER A 587 -49.97 47.48 -51.15
C SER A 587 -49.46 48.15 -52.46
N VAL A 588 -49.31 47.29 -53.49
CA VAL A 588 -49.95 47.34 -54.83
C VAL A 588 -50.00 48.67 -55.63
N HIS A 589 -49.37 48.68 -56.81
CA HIS A 589 -50.07 49.01 -58.08
C HIS A 589 -49.40 48.40 -59.34
N LEU A 590 -50.17 48.34 -60.43
CA LEU A 590 -49.81 47.89 -61.78
C LEU A 590 -49.89 49.08 -62.78
N ASP A 591 -49.56 48.79 -64.05
CA ASP A 591 -49.68 49.66 -65.24
C ASP A 591 -48.73 50.89 -65.28
N GLY A 592 -48.35 51.45 -66.44
CA GLY A 592 -48.58 51.03 -67.82
C GLY A 592 -48.26 52.15 -68.84
N ASP A 593 -47.70 51.80 -70.00
CA ASP A 593 -47.48 52.60 -71.22
C ASP A 593 -46.70 53.96 -71.19
N GLY A 594 -45.98 54.27 -72.27
CA GLY A 594 -45.38 55.60 -72.51
C GLY A 594 -44.15 55.66 -73.44
N PHE A 595 -44.35 55.91 -74.74
CA PHE A 595 -43.28 56.11 -75.75
C PHE A 595 -42.86 57.63 -75.86
N PRO A 596 -41.87 58.07 -76.66
CA PRO A 596 -40.69 58.89 -76.28
C PRO A 596 -40.82 60.35 -76.83
N PRO A 597 -39.79 61.12 -77.29
CA PRO A 597 -38.31 61.17 -77.16
C PRO A 597 -37.85 62.60 -76.69
N PRO A 598 -36.79 63.33 -77.17
CA PRO A 598 -35.49 63.01 -77.84
C PRO A 598 -34.22 63.78 -77.33
N ARG A 599 -33.07 63.51 -78.00
CA ARG A 599 -31.95 64.42 -78.39
C ARG A 599 -30.78 64.79 -77.44
N ASN A 600 -29.57 64.54 -77.99
CA ASN A 600 -28.34 65.37 -78.03
C ASN A 600 -27.77 66.07 -76.78
N GLY A 601 -26.44 65.89 -76.56
CA GLY A 601 -25.55 67.08 -76.48
C GLY A 601 -24.33 67.06 -75.55
N SER A 602 -23.17 66.66 -76.08
CA SER A 602 -21.85 67.33 -75.96
C SER A 602 -21.30 67.85 -74.60
N THR A 603 -20.10 67.35 -74.26
CA THR A 603 -18.93 68.07 -73.68
C THR A 603 -19.04 68.90 -72.39
N SER A 604 -18.28 68.49 -71.37
CA SER A 604 -17.41 69.40 -70.58
C SER A 604 -16.24 68.66 -69.92
N ASN A 605 -15.07 69.29 -69.84
CA ASN A 605 -13.89 68.79 -69.08
C ASN A 605 -14.06 69.06 -67.57
N GLY A 606 -13.34 68.33 -66.68
CA GLY A 606 -13.27 68.75 -65.28
C GLY A 606 -12.55 67.85 -64.26
N SER A 607 -11.22 67.84 -64.28
CA SER A 607 -10.34 67.80 -63.08
C SER A 607 -10.61 66.81 -61.92
N GLY A 608 -9.68 65.86 -61.72
CA GLY A 608 -9.07 65.62 -60.40
C GLY A 608 -9.30 64.27 -59.72
N ASN A 609 -8.29 63.38 -59.78
CA ASN A 609 -7.71 62.61 -58.65
C ASN A 609 -6.97 61.33 -59.15
N GLU A 610 -5.85 61.50 -59.85
CA GLU A 610 -5.00 60.38 -60.31
C GLU A 610 -4.08 59.79 -59.21
N SER A 611 -4.29 60.18 -57.94
CA SER A 611 -3.52 59.66 -56.79
C SER A 611 -4.00 58.29 -56.28
N THR A 612 -5.23 57.89 -56.62
CA THR A 612 -5.91 56.71 -56.05
C THR A 612 -5.40 55.34 -56.59
N PRO A 613 -4.98 55.17 -57.86
CA PRO A 613 -4.59 53.86 -58.39
C PRO A 613 -3.42 53.21 -57.64
N LEU A 614 -2.45 54.00 -57.17
CA LEU A 614 -1.24 53.50 -56.53
C LEU A 614 -1.49 53.08 -55.08
N PHE A 615 -2.41 53.75 -54.37
CA PHE A 615 -2.89 53.30 -53.06
C PHE A 615 -3.65 51.97 -53.19
N PHE A 616 -4.60 51.87 -54.13
CA PHE A 616 -5.37 50.65 -54.34
C PHE A 616 -4.50 49.47 -54.81
N ALA A 617 -3.43 49.74 -55.56
CA ALA A 617 -2.43 48.73 -55.93
C ALA A 617 -1.60 48.26 -54.72
N LEU A 618 -1.20 49.15 -53.82
CA LEU A 618 -0.50 48.80 -52.57
C LEU A 618 -1.41 48.02 -51.61
N GLU A 619 -2.67 48.43 -51.47
CA GLU A 619 -3.71 47.75 -50.69
C GLU A 619 -3.96 46.34 -51.22
N LYS A 620 -4.15 46.18 -52.55
CA LYS A 620 -4.28 44.85 -53.17
C LYS A 620 -2.99 44.02 -53.11
N GLN A 621 -1.81 44.63 -53.10
CA GLN A 621 -0.56 43.91 -52.89
C GLN A 621 -0.42 43.42 -51.43
N ALA A 622 -0.91 44.19 -50.45
CA ALA A 622 -0.98 43.76 -49.06
C ALA A 622 -1.97 42.61 -48.88
N GLU A 623 -3.19 42.72 -49.43
CA GLU A 623 -4.17 41.61 -49.45
C GLU A 623 -3.61 40.34 -50.09
N LEU A 624 -2.92 40.46 -51.23
CA LEU A 624 -2.30 39.32 -51.91
C LEU A 624 -1.14 38.70 -51.12
N ASN A 625 -0.42 39.49 -50.31
CA ASN A 625 0.58 38.95 -49.40
C ASN A 625 -0.10 38.20 -48.24
N THR A 626 -1.08 38.81 -47.56
CA THR A 626 -1.86 38.14 -46.50
C THR A 626 -2.52 36.85 -46.98
N ALA A 627 -3.06 36.84 -48.20
CA ALA A 627 -3.62 35.63 -48.82
C ALA A 627 -2.56 34.57 -49.10
N ARG A 628 -1.33 34.94 -49.50
CA ARG A 628 -0.21 34.00 -49.67
C ARG A 628 0.27 33.44 -48.33
N ASP A 629 0.36 34.28 -47.31
CA ASP A 629 0.83 33.87 -45.99
C ASP A 629 -0.18 32.88 -45.34
N GLU A 630 -1.49 33.14 -45.47
CA GLU A 630 -2.52 32.20 -45.02
C GLU A 630 -2.58 30.94 -45.91
N ILE A 631 -2.34 31.02 -47.23
CA ILE A 631 -2.18 29.82 -48.08
C ILE A 631 -0.98 28.97 -47.63
N ASN A 632 0.16 29.59 -47.33
CA ASN A 632 1.35 28.88 -46.83
C ASN A 632 1.06 28.23 -45.46
N ARG A 633 0.36 28.94 -44.57
CA ARG A 633 -0.08 28.43 -43.26
C ARG A 633 -1.04 27.24 -43.41
N LEU A 634 -2.01 27.32 -44.30
CA LEU A 634 -2.95 26.23 -44.59
C LEU A 634 -2.26 25.04 -45.27
N ALA A 635 -1.26 25.28 -46.11
CA ALA A 635 -0.45 24.23 -46.72
C ALA A 635 0.39 23.47 -45.68
N ASN A 636 1.00 24.20 -44.73
CA ASN A 636 1.71 23.59 -43.60
C ASN A 636 0.75 22.78 -42.72
N LEU A 637 -0.39 23.38 -42.31
CA LEU A 637 -1.39 22.71 -41.47
C LEU A 637 -2.01 21.48 -42.15
N LEU A 638 -2.15 21.49 -43.49
CA LEU A 638 -2.54 20.32 -44.27
C LEU A 638 -1.44 19.26 -44.27
N GLY A 639 -0.17 19.64 -44.43
CA GLY A 639 0.98 18.73 -44.33
C GLY A 639 1.10 18.06 -42.96
N ASP A 640 0.90 18.81 -41.88
CA ASP A 640 0.87 18.29 -40.50
C ASP A 640 -0.30 17.30 -40.31
N ALA A 641 -1.49 17.63 -40.84
CA ALA A 641 -2.66 16.76 -40.80
C ALA A 641 -2.51 15.49 -41.64
N GLU A 642 -1.89 15.57 -42.82
CA GLU A 642 -1.58 14.40 -43.66
C GLU A 642 -0.49 13.53 -43.02
N SER A 643 0.52 14.14 -42.39
CA SER A 643 1.57 13.44 -41.63
C SER A 643 0.98 12.68 -40.43
N SER A 644 0.17 13.35 -39.59
CA SER A 644 -0.50 12.71 -38.45
C SER A 644 -1.48 11.60 -38.88
N LYS A 645 -2.14 11.77 -40.03
CA LYS A 645 -2.97 10.70 -40.65
C LYS A 645 -2.14 9.51 -41.11
N MET A 646 -0.93 9.75 -41.65
CA MET A 646 0.00 8.68 -42.06
C MET A 646 0.46 7.86 -40.84
N GLU A 647 0.91 8.54 -39.78
CA GLU A 647 1.30 7.94 -38.50
C GLU A 647 0.15 7.14 -37.87
N ALA A 648 -1.07 7.68 -37.90
CA ALA A 648 -2.26 6.98 -37.42
C ALA A 648 -2.59 5.72 -38.25
N HIS A 649 -2.32 5.71 -39.56
CA HIS A 649 -2.46 4.52 -40.41
C HIS A 649 -1.40 3.46 -40.11
N ASP A 650 -0.12 3.85 -39.98
CA ASP A 650 0.95 2.92 -39.63
C ASP A 650 0.69 2.28 -38.26
N ALA A 651 0.25 3.06 -37.27
CA ALA A 651 -0.15 2.57 -35.96
C ALA A 651 -1.41 1.66 -36.00
N MET A 652 -2.33 1.85 -36.96
CA MET A 652 -3.44 0.90 -37.18
C MET A 652 -2.96 -0.43 -37.77
N ASP A 653 -2.01 -0.40 -38.70
CA ASP A 653 -1.49 -1.60 -39.34
C ASP A 653 -0.55 -2.40 -38.42
N ASP A 654 0.20 -1.74 -37.53
CA ASP A 654 0.92 -2.41 -36.43
C ASP A 654 -0.01 -2.99 -35.36
N MET A 655 -1.09 -2.29 -34.99
CA MET A 655 -2.14 -2.90 -34.17
C MET A 655 -2.79 -4.11 -34.85
N ARG A 656 -2.95 -4.11 -36.19
CA ARG A 656 -3.46 -5.27 -36.92
C ARG A 656 -2.50 -6.46 -36.82
N LYS A 657 -1.20 -6.26 -37.04
CA LYS A 657 -0.16 -7.30 -36.89
C LYS A 657 -0.17 -7.90 -35.48
N LEU A 658 -0.20 -7.05 -34.44
CA LEU A 658 -0.27 -7.50 -33.04
C LEU A 658 -1.57 -8.27 -32.73
N MET A 659 -2.71 -7.88 -33.30
CA MET A 659 -3.97 -8.61 -33.17
C MET A 659 -3.93 -9.97 -33.89
N GLU A 660 -3.34 -10.02 -35.09
CA GLU A 660 -3.17 -11.27 -35.86
C GLU A 660 -2.21 -12.25 -35.15
N ASP A 661 -1.11 -11.77 -34.56
CA ASP A 661 -0.22 -12.58 -33.72
C ASP A 661 -0.89 -13.04 -32.42
N ALA A 662 -1.67 -12.17 -31.76
CA ALA A 662 -2.45 -12.53 -30.57
C ALA A 662 -3.51 -13.60 -30.90
N GLU A 663 -4.23 -13.46 -32.02
CA GLU A 663 -5.14 -14.48 -32.52
C GLU A 663 -4.41 -15.78 -32.88
N ALA A 664 -3.24 -15.71 -33.53
CA ALA A 664 -2.45 -16.89 -33.87
C ALA A 664 -1.94 -17.62 -32.62
N ARG A 665 -1.60 -16.88 -31.56
CA ARG A 665 -1.22 -17.43 -30.25
C ARG A 665 -2.43 -18.02 -29.52
N LEU A 666 -3.58 -17.35 -29.52
CA LEU A 666 -4.81 -17.85 -28.92
C LEU A 666 -5.29 -19.13 -29.62
N LYS A 667 -5.29 -19.17 -30.96
CA LYS A 667 -5.62 -20.38 -31.76
C LYS A 667 -4.64 -21.54 -31.56
N ARG A 668 -3.40 -21.30 -31.07
CA ARG A 668 -2.49 -22.35 -30.59
C ARG A 668 -2.93 -22.86 -29.22
N TYR A 669 -3.28 -21.98 -28.29
CA TYR A 669 -3.78 -22.38 -26.96
C TYR A 669 -5.14 -23.10 -27.05
N GLU A 670 -6.06 -22.68 -27.91
CA GLU A 670 -7.34 -23.39 -28.15
C GLU A 670 -7.08 -24.83 -28.60
N LYS A 671 -6.16 -25.05 -29.54
CA LYS A 671 -5.81 -26.39 -30.06
C LYS A 671 -5.19 -27.28 -28.99
N LEU A 672 -4.43 -26.72 -28.05
CA LEU A 672 -3.87 -27.45 -26.91
C LEU A 672 -4.92 -27.72 -25.81
N GLY A 673 -5.75 -26.72 -25.48
CA GLY A 673 -6.79 -26.83 -24.46
C GLY A 673 -7.94 -27.75 -24.83
N SER A 674 -8.34 -27.77 -26.11
CA SER A 674 -9.41 -28.64 -26.63
C SER A 674 -9.10 -30.13 -26.44
N ALA A 675 -7.81 -30.51 -26.46
CA ALA A 675 -7.37 -31.87 -26.24
C ALA A 675 -7.45 -32.31 -24.76
N ALA A 676 -7.47 -31.37 -23.80
CA ALA A 676 -7.42 -31.66 -22.37
C ALA A 676 -8.80 -31.82 -21.70
N ALA A 677 -9.88 -31.29 -22.29
CA ALA A 677 -11.22 -31.22 -21.69
C ALA A 677 -12.26 -32.18 -22.31
N GLY A 678 -11.82 -33.13 -23.14
CA GLY A 678 -12.66 -33.78 -24.16
C GLY A 678 -13.23 -35.18 -23.86
N SER A 679 -13.39 -35.62 -22.61
CA SER A 679 -13.96 -36.96 -22.33
C SER A 679 -14.67 -37.10 -20.98
N HIS A 680 -15.98 -36.77 -20.93
CA HIS A 680 -17.02 -37.55 -20.22
C HIS A 680 -18.41 -36.96 -20.50
N GLN A 681 -19.21 -37.61 -21.36
CA GLN A 681 -20.66 -37.43 -21.38
C GLN A 681 -21.35 -38.78 -21.12
N SER A 682 -22.03 -38.89 -19.99
CA SER A 682 -22.85 -40.05 -19.61
C SER A 682 -24.22 -39.58 -19.10
N LYS A 683 -25.26 -40.40 -19.32
CA LYS A 683 -26.67 -40.05 -19.07
C LYS A 683 -27.14 -40.48 -17.67
N SER A 684 -27.65 -39.54 -16.89
CA SER A 684 -28.70 -39.66 -15.85
C SER A 684 -28.90 -38.25 -15.27
N GLU A 685 -30.07 -37.63 -15.15
CA GLU A 685 -31.41 -38.04 -14.71
C GLU A 685 -31.57 -38.17 -13.17
N GLN A 686 -32.43 -37.32 -12.61
CA GLN A 686 -33.08 -37.32 -11.28
C GLN A 686 -32.35 -36.86 -9.99
N LEU A 687 -32.93 -35.78 -9.43
CA LEU A 687 -33.31 -35.54 -8.02
C LEU A 687 -32.29 -35.14 -6.92
N LEU A 688 -32.49 -33.88 -6.47
CA LEU A 688 -32.61 -33.40 -5.07
C LEU A 688 -31.38 -33.24 -4.13
N ALA A 689 -31.49 -32.15 -3.35
CA ALA A 689 -30.84 -31.81 -2.07
C ALA A 689 -29.38 -31.27 -2.10
N PRO A 690 -29.10 -30.15 -1.38
CA PRO A 690 -27.75 -29.61 -1.18
C PRO A 690 -27.17 -29.92 0.20
N ASN A 691 -25.83 -30.00 0.33
CA ASN A 691 -25.11 -29.46 1.49
C ASN A 691 -23.58 -29.40 1.31
N ASN A 692 -22.93 -28.64 2.21
CA ASN A 692 -21.48 -28.41 2.33
C ASN A 692 -20.62 -29.70 2.40
N VAL A 693 -19.33 -29.59 2.04
CA VAL A 693 -18.19 -29.61 3.01
C VAL A 693 -16.84 -29.33 2.32
N VAL A 694 -15.92 -28.74 3.10
CA VAL A 694 -14.50 -28.44 2.78
C VAL A 694 -13.69 -29.67 2.40
N GLY A 695 -12.75 -29.58 1.44
CA GLY A 695 -11.86 -30.70 1.09
C GLY A 695 -10.62 -30.32 0.27
N ASN A 696 -9.49 -30.15 0.96
CA ASN A 696 -8.14 -29.93 0.38
C ASN A 696 -7.66 -31.19 -0.39
N GLY A 697 -6.95 -31.07 -1.52
CA GLY A 697 -6.66 -32.26 -2.37
C GLY A 697 -5.63 -32.09 -3.50
N HIS A 698 -4.35 -31.95 -3.13
CA HIS A 698 -3.20 -31.95 -4.07
C HIS A 698 -3.07 -33.26 -4.86
N VAL A 699 -3.00 -33.17 -6.21
CA VAL A 699 -2.58 -34.28 -7.09
C VAL A 699 -1.65 -33.74 -8.17
N GLY A 700 -0.40 -34.24 -8.19
CA GLY A 700 0.52 -34.10 -9.32
C GLY A 700 0.76 -35.44 -10.01
N LEU A 701 1.45 -35.40 -11.16
CA LEU A 701 2.02 -36.55 -11.88
C LEU A 701 0.99 -37.58 -12.43
N GLN A 702 0.82 -37.64 -13.76
CA GLN A 702 1.67 -38.56 -14.54
C GLN A 702 1.59 -38.36 -16.06
N ASN A 703 2.78 -38.40 -16.65
CA ASN A 703 3.06 -38.57 -18.08
C ASN A 703 2.48 -39.89 -18.61
N ASN A 704 1.71 -39.85 -19.70
CA ASN A 704 1.36 -41.07 -20.45
C ASN A 704 1.03 -40.75 -21.92
N GLY A 705 1.91 -41.13 -22.85
CA GLY A 705 1.69 -40.97 -24.28
C GLY A 705 0.87 -42.12 -24.86
N SER A 706 -0.23 -41.82 -25.57
CA SER A 706 -1.14 -42.85 -26.11
C SER A 706 -1.72 -42.49 -27.49
N SER A 707 -0.85 -42.48 -28.50
CA SER A 707 -1.15 -42.96 -29.87
C SER A 707 -2.56 -42.70 -30.45
N SER A 708 -2.85 -41.45 -30.85
CA SER A 708 -4.04 -41.11 -31.67
C SER A 708 -3.75 -40.19 -32.88
N ASP A 709 -2.49 -39.84 -33.11
CA ASP A 709 -2.03 -38.87 -34.13
C ASP A 709 -2.01 -39.41 -35.58
N GLY A 710 -2.81 -40.44 -35.86
CA GLY A 710 -2.82 -41.16 -37.15
C GLY A 710 -4.01 -40.84 -38.06
N MET A 711 -5.13 -40.36 -37.52
CA MET A 711 -6.30 -39.98 -38.31
C MET A 711 -6.25 -38.51 -38.72
N VAL A 712 -5.34 -38.20 -39.65
CA VAL A 712 -5.44 -36.98 -40.48
C VAL A 712 -6.86 -36.93 -41.02
N ASN A 713 -7.59 -35.86 -40.70
CA ASN A 713 -9.03 -35.82 -40.87
C ASN A 713 -9.41 -35.93 -42.36
N LEU A 714 -9.80 -37.15 -42.79
CA LEU A 714 -10.07 -37.49 -44.18
C LEU A 714 -11.17 -36.63 -44.79
N GLU A 715 -12.11 -36.14 -43.98
CA GLU A 715 -13.16 -35.22 -44.43
C GLU A 715 -12.61 -33.81 -44.67
N TYR A 716 -11.64 -33.35 -43.88
CA TYR A 716 -10.93 -32.09 -44.13
C TYR A 716 -10.10 -32.16 -45.42
N LEU A 717 -9.31 -33.23 -45.61
CA LEU A 717 -8.55 -33.45 -46.85
C LEU A 717 -9.50 -33.55 -48.07
N LYS A 718 -10.59 -34.32 -47.97
CA LYS A 718 -11.63 -34.42 -49.00
C LYS A 718 -12.23 -33.05 -49.35
N ASN A 719 -12.51 -32.21 -48.35
CA ASN A 719 -13.10 -30.88 -48.56
C ASN A 719 -12.10 -29.87 -49.17
N ILE A 720 -10.81 -29.95 -48.83
CA ILE A 720 -9.76 -29.16 -49.49
C ILE A 720 -9.57 -29.63 -50.95
N MET A 721 -9.46 -30.94 -51.18
CA MET A 721 -9.38 -31.53 -52.53
C MET A 721 -10.58 -31.13 -53.39
N LEU A 722 -11.79 -31.18 -52.84
CA LEU A 722 -13.00 -30.78 -53.55
C LEU A 722 -13.02 -29.27 -53.86
N ARG A 723 -12.56 -28.41 -52.94
CA ARG A 723 -12.37 -26.96 -53.22
C ARG A 723 -11.31 -26.72 -54.29
N TYR A 724 -10.18 -27.44 -54.25
CA TYR A 724 -9.09 -27.29 -55.23
C TYR A 724 -9.52 -27.74 -56.64
N LEU A 725 -10.32 -28.80 -56.74
CA LEU A 725 -10.89 -29.28 -58.00
C LEU A 725 -12.03 -28.38 -58.52
N THR A 726 -12.83 -27.77 -57.64
CA THR A 726 -13.94 -26.87 -58.04
C THR A 726 -13.57 -25.39 -58.16
N ALA A 727 -12.35 -25.00 -57.75
CA ALA A 727 -11.79 -23.66 -57.90
C ALA A 727 -11.82 -23.20 -59.37
N LYS A 728 -12.36 -21.99 -59.60
CA LYS A 728 -12.64 -21.43 -60.93
C LYS A 728 -11.50 -20.56 -61.45
N SER A 729 -10.77 -19.89 -60.56
CA SER A 729 -9.60 -19.07 -60.93
C SER A 729 -8.28 -19.78 -60.64
N LEU A 730 -7.24 -19.39 -61.38
CA LEU A 730 -5.86 -19.79 -61.09
C LEU A 730 -5.40 -19.32 -59.71
N ALA A 731 -5.85 -18.13 -59.28
CA ALA A 731 -5.53 -17.58 -57.97
C ALA A 731 -6.07 -18.45 -56.82
N GLU A 732 -7.34 -18.90 -56.90
CA GLU A 732 -7.92 -19.87 -55.94
C GLU A 732 -7.10 -21.17 -55.88
N LYS A 733 -6.68 -21.71 -57.03
CA LYS A 733 -5.87 -22.94 -57.07
C LYS A 733 -4.50 -22.73 -56.43
N LYS A 734 -3.77 -21.67 -56.80
CA LYS A 734 -2.47 -21.33 -56.18
C LYS A 734 -2.60 -21.15 -54.66
N ALA A 735 -3.61 -20.41 -54.19
CA ALA A 735 -3.84 -20.17 -52.76
C ALA A 735 -4.12 -21.46 -51.96
N LEU A 736 -4.64 -22.51 -52.61
CA LEU A 736 -4.88 -23.82 -51.99
C LEU A 736 -3.66 -24.75 -52.02
N VAL A 737 -2.65 -24.54 -52.89
CA VAL A 737 -1.46 -25.43 -52.97
C VAL A 737 -0.71 -25.57 -51.63
N PRO A 738 -0.43 -24.51 -50.85
CA PRO A 738 0.22 -24.65 -49.55
C PRO A 738 -0.61 -25.46 -48.55
N VAL A 739 -1.94 -25.33 -48.60
CA VAL A 739 -2.87 -26.07 -47.72
C VAL A 739 -2.90 -27.56 -48.11
N VAL A 740 -2.90 -27.86 -49.41
CA VAL A 740 -2.78 -29.23 -49.93
C VAL A 740 -1.44 -29.84 -49.53
N SER A 741 -0.34 -29.10 -49.70
CA SER A 741 1.01 -29.55 -49.38
C SER A 741 1.15 -29.87 -47.89
N ALA A 742 0.62 -29.02 -47.02
CA ALA A 742 0.64 -29.23 -45.57
C ALA A 742 -0.18 -30.45 -45.12
N VAL A 743 -1.34 -30.73 -45.74
CA VAL A 743 -2.20 -31.87 -45.36
C VAL A 743 -1.73 -33.19 -45.97
N LEU A 744 -1.01 -33.16 -47.10
CA LEU A 744 -0.36 -34.32 -47.69
C LEU A 744 1.09 -34.53 -47.22
N CYS A 745 1.60 -33.66 -46.34
CA CYS A 745 2.99 -33.64 -45.85
C CYS A 745 4.05 -33.62 -46.98
N LEU A 746 3.76 -32.91 -48.07
CA LEU A 746 4.71 -32.71 -49.17
C LEU A 746 5.94 -31.93 -48.69
N THR A 747 7.11 -32.30 -49.19
CA THR A 747 8.35 -31.54 -48.98
C THR A 747 8.26 -30.15 -49.63
N ALA A 748 9.12 -29.23 -49.19
CA ALA A 748 9.18 -27.88 -49.77
C ALA A 748 9.50 -27.89 -51.29
N GLU A 749 10.25 -28.90 -51.76
CA GLU A 749 10.53 -29.09 -53.18
C GLU A 749 9.30 -29.58 -53.95
N GLU A 750 8.58 -30.58 -53.44
CA GLU A 750 7.31 -31.05 -54.02
C GLU A 750 6.24 -29.94 -54.01
N GLN A 751 6.18 -29.12 -52.97
CA GLN A 751 5.31 -27.94 -52.92
C GLN A 751 5.68 -26.90 -53.98
N ALA A 752 6.98 -26.63 -54.17
CA ALA A 752 7.45 -25.72 -55.22
C ALA A 752 7.15 -26.26 -56.63
N GLN A 753 7.38 -27.55 -56.86
CA GLN A 753 7.02 -28.23 -58.11
C GLN A 753 5.50 -28.18 -58.35
N ALA A 754 4.67 -28.53 -57.36
CA ALA A 754 3.21 -28.49 -57.45
C ALA A 754 2.69 -27.07 -57.74
N SER A 755 3.25 -26.05 -57.08
CA SER A 755 2.94 -24.64 -57.39
C SER A 755 3.30 -24.32 -58.84
N THR A 756 4.49 -24.72 -59.30
CA THR A 756 4.98 -24.49 -60.67
C THR A 756 4.09 -25.18 -61.71
N THR A 757 3.64 -26.42 -61.47
CA THR A 757 2.70 -27.12 -62.34
C THR A 757 1.33 -26.44 -62.39
N VAL A 758 0.85 -25.85 -61.28
CA VAL A 758 -0.37 -25.02 -61.27
C VAL A 758 -0.17 -23.73 -62.09
N GLU A 759 0.98 -23.07 -61.97
CA GLU A 759 1.33 -21.89 -62.78
C GLU A 759 1.31 -22.23 -64.29
N GLN A 760 1.96 -23.32 -64.67
CA GLN A 760 2.08 -23.77 -66.06
C GLN A 760 0.74 -24.22 -66.65
N SER A 761 -0.05 -25.00 -65.90
CA SER A 761 -1.36 -25.50 -66.35
C SER A 761 -2.45 -24.42 -66.41
N GLY A 762 -2.33 -23.35 -65.61
CA GLY A 762 -3.17 -22.15 -65.70
C GLY A 762 -2.66 -21.07 -66.65
N GLY A 763 -1.41 -21.18 -67.12
CA GLY A 763 -0.80 -20.28 -68.10
C GLY A 763 -1.35 -20.48 -69.51
N LEU A 764 -1.06 -19.52 -70.40
CA LEU A 764 -1.59 -19.52 -71.78
C LEU A 764 -1.17 -20.78 -72.57
N GLU A 765 0.01 -21.33 -72.29
CA GLU A 765 0.51 -22.58 -72.88
C GLU A 765 -0.25 -23.82 -72.38
N GLY A 766 -0.54 -23.89 -71.06
CA GLY A 766 -1.29 -24.99 -70.46
C GLY A 766 -2.72 -25.11 -70.98
N VAL A 767 -3.39 -23.97 -71.19
CA VAL A 767 -4.72 -23.92 -71.82
C VAL A 767 -4.66 -24.46 -73.26
N GLY A 768 -3.59 -24.16 -74.00
CA GLY A 768 -3.36 -24.71 -75.34
C GLY A 768 -3.20 -26.23 -75.36
N HIS A 769 -2.43 -26.78 -74.42
CA HIS A 769 -2.21 -28.22 -74.32
C HIS A 769 -3.50 -28.99 -73.98
N ALA A 770 -4.26 -28.51 -72.99
CA ALA A 770 -5.53 -29.13 -72.58
C ALA A 770 -6.60 -29.10 -73.71
N LEU A 771 -6.61 -28.05 -74.54
CA LEU A 771 -7.46 -27.98 -75.72
C LEU A 771 -7.10 -29.06 -76.76
N PHE A 772 -5.81 -29.24 -77.06
CA PHE A 772 -5.37 -30.24 -78.04
C PHE A 772 -5.63 -31.69 -77.57
N GLU A 773 -5.40 -32.00 -76.30
CA GLU A 773 -5.62 -33.35 -75.75
C GLU A 773 -7.11 -33.74 -75.73
N SER A 774 -8.00 -32.76 -75.55
CA SER A 774 -9.45 -32.91 -75.66
C SER A 774 -9.92 -33.30 -77.08
N PHE A 775 -9.20 -32.86 -78.12
CA PHE A 775 -9.45 -33.32 -79.50
C PHE A 775 -8.87 -34.72 -79.77
N GLY A 776 -7.69 -35.04 -79.25
CA GLY A 776 -7.05 -36.35 -79.44
C GLY A 776 -7.88 -37.51 -78.90
N SER A 777 -8.44 -37.37 -77.69
CA SER A 777 -9.14 -38.46 -76.99
C SER A 777 -10.48 -38.89 -77.62
N LYS A 778 -11.03 -38.15 -78.60
CA LYS A 778 -12.30 -38.50 -79.28
C LYS A 778 -12.12 -39.39 -80.51
N VAL A 779 -10.89 -39.72 -80.92
CA VAL A 779 -10.62 -40.42 -82.18
C VAL A 779 -10.67 -41.96 -82.06
N TYR A 780 -10.45 -42.52 -80.87
CA TYR A 780 -10.41 -43.98 -80.64
C TYR A 780 -11.71 -44.54 -80.03
N GLY A 781 -12.86 -43.92 -80.35
CA GLY A 781 -14.19 -44.28 -79.84
C GLY A 781 -15.11 -45.03 -80.81
N TYR A 782 -14.57 -45.65 -81.88
CA TYR A 782 -15.38 -46.41 -82.86
C TYR A 782 -14.64 -47.67 -83.37
N ARG A 783 -14.85 -48.80 -82.69
CA ARG A 783 -14.78 -50.14 -83.29
C ARG A 783 -15.57 -51.16 -82.47
#